data_AF-A0A661MQP0-F1
#
_entry.id   AF-A0A661MQP0-F1
#
_cell.length_a   1.000
_cell.length_b   1.000
_cell.length_c   1.000
_cell.angle_alpha   90.00
_cell.angle_beta   90.00
_cell.angle_gamma   90.00
#
_symmetry.space_group_name_H-M   'P 1'
#
loop_
_entity.id
_entity.type
_entity.pdbx_description
1 polymer ?
#
loop_
_entity_poly.entity_id
_entity_poly.type
_entity_poly.pdbx_seq_one_letter_code
_entity_poly.pdbx_strand_id
1 'polypeptide(L)'
;MTGHLYVGIDAGSVSLNCVVMDRDKNLVYEAPYKRHLGKVEEETLRLVEEVMNRFGEDSIESVSFTGNHGKKLSERLGTFYEFETISQVLGSLYVKPDVRSIISMGGQDTALFQIRHYQGGWDLEHFATNGPCASGTGSFIDQQAQRLATSMYSDDVDLSQRHIDEILKDFIELGLKSERAANVACRCTVFTKSDMIHLQNRGERLEDIIHGLHVGNARNYMSTIVNNRELAEPIIFIGGLSKNQLQVNAFREYFPNLIVPPFNTSIGAIGVALQAMEMGQKGEINLSALRKSTQIQDMSLPIGRRLELKKTAFPESNEVEKGFLPPGTKVYLGIDIGSTTTKYALINQNREIVHKCYVPTQGKPIEVTQRLLQHIRDEVGDRVEIVGTATTGSGRNVVGDFLNVDLIIDEITAHARGAVEIDPTVDTIFEIGGQDSKYIYIANTYPLDFDMNKVCAAGTGSFLHELANKYGINIVGEFQEIALSSETPVKLAERCTVFMESDLVSYLQKGVPQTDLIAGLCYAIVYNYLNRVVGKRKIGKKVMFLGGPSLNKGVVAAFENVLGRGLIVPKHREVLGAYGAAISVHEKMTVEGREKSSFRGLESAINDRMEYKEKICHADPNCHNQCKLKIYDFDGRRSVWGGECGRYDVTRAKGKRKENYFLLRQKMWQEYMNGVYEELGDEPVMEVDGRPTVGMQRALYTHQTGVFWAYFFDTLGYRVVLTPPTNTQIAKEGIETMVAETCFPVKVSHGHVKAIARKTKFLFLPSLITMPTPTDSEVGFYCPMVQSNSYMVRFALGLDRSNVLSPTVHLKFDPDTLAVELSEQISKKIDRSRKQIREAVYRGLEKHNSFIRALTESGRKIIDEHPTGEPIVVVTGRPYNLYDERVNLRLGQNLAKIGVTGLPMDFIDVSHVDLSDFPNMYWGLGSQIIRTAKLVKKNPRMFGLHLTNFSCGADSFLEHFYKHVMKDKAYLILELDEHSAVAGVMTRLEAFKNVIENTMQKEKIDQETERKVAN
;
A
#
# COMPACT_ATOMS: atom_id res chain seq x y z
N MET A 1 30.62 -5.48 -51.51
CA MET A 1 31.28 -5.64 -50.20
C MET A 1 30.66 -6.87 -49.55
N THR A 2 31.32 -8.02 -49.68
CA THR A 2 30.90 -9.31 -49.09
C THR A 2 31.55 -9.41 -47.71
N GLY A 3 30.95 -8.74 -46.73
CA GLY A 3 31.34 -8.88 -45.33
C GLY A 3 30.46 -9.94 -44.67
N HIS A 4 31.07 -10.87 -43.96
CA HIS A 4 30.35 -11.83 -43.12
C HIS A 4 29.82 -11.10 -41.87
N LEU A 5 28.50 -10.94 -41.78
CA LEU A 5 27.81 -10.15 -40.75
C LEU A 5 27.31 -11.03 -39.61
N TYR A 6 27.36 -10.52 -38.39
CA TYR A 6 26.85 -11.17 -37.19
C TYR A 6 25.66 -10.38 -36.67
N VAL A 7 24.52 -11.05 -36.51
CA VAL A 7 23.30 -10.45 -35.99
C VAL A 7 23.14 -10.88 -34.54
N GLY A 8 23.05 -9.91 -33.64
CA GLY A 8 22.67 -10.13 -32.26
C GLY A 8 21.24 -9.68 -32.02
N ILE A 9 20.43 -10.52 -31.37
CA ILE A 9 19.05 -10.21 -31.01
C ILE A 9 18.87 -10.42 -29.50
N ASP A 10 18.51 -9.36 -28.80
CA ASP A 10 18.06 -9.41 -27.42
C ASP A 10 16.52 -9.48 -27.40
N ALA A 11 16.01 -10.66 -27.08
CA ALA A 11 14.59 -10.93 -26.93
C ALA A 11 14.22 -10.87 -25.44
N GLY A 12 14.09 -9.64 -24.95
CA GLY A 12 13.74 -9.32 -23.57
C GLY A 12 12.27 -9.59 -23.23
N SER A 13 11.86 -9.25 -21.99
CA SER A 13 10.50 -9.50 -21.48
C SER A 13 9.38 -8.70 -22.17
N VAL A 14 9.71 -7.54 -22.75
CA VAL A 14 8.74 -6.60 -23.34
C VAL A 14 9.13 -6.15 -24.76
N SER A 15 10.42 -6.24 -25.11
CA SER A 15 10.96 -5.70 -26.37
C SER A 15 11.94 -6.64 -27.06
N LEU A 16 12.12 -6.39 -28.36
CA LEU A 16 13.14 -6.97 -29.21
C LEU A 16 14.13 -5.87 -29.59
N ASN A 17 15.42 -6.12 -29.37
CA ASN A 17 16.50 -5.25 -29.83
C ASN A 17 17.42 -6.05 -30.75
N CYS A 18 17.81 -5.47 -31.89
CA CYS A 18 18.66 -6.15 -32.85
C CYS A 18 19.80 -5.24 -33.31
N VAL A 19 20.98 -5.83 -33.43
CA VAL A 19 22.15 -5.18 -34.01
C VAL A 19 22.79 -6.09 -35.04
N VAL A 20 23.46 -5.48 -36.01
CA VAL A 20 24.26 -6.16 -37.03
C VAL A 20 25.67 -5.60 -36.97
N MET A 21 26.65 -6.49 -36.88
CA MET A 21 28.06 -6.15 -36.76
C MET A 21 28.92 -6.85 -37.82
N ASP A 22 30.01 -6.23 -38.24
CA ASP A 22 31.00 -6.84 -39.12
C ASP A 22 32.08 -7.62 -38.34
N ARG A 23 32.98 -8.30 -39.05
CA ARG A 23 34.09 -9.07 -38.44
C ARG A 23 35.12 -8.20 -37.72
N ASP A 24 35.21 -6.92 -38.05
CA ASP A 24 36.09 -5.95 -37.38
C ASP A 24 35.44 -5.37 -36.12
N LYS A 25 34.30 -5.95 -35.71
CA LYS A 25 33.47 -5.57 -34.56
C LYS A 25 32.83 -4.19 -34.70
N ASN A 26 32.72 -3.63 -35.91
CA ASN A 26 31.99 -2.38 -36.11
C ASN A 26 30.48 -2.63 -36.13
N LEU A 27 29.72 -1.74 -35.49
CA LEU A 27 28.26 -1.76 -35.56
C LEU A 27 27.81 -1.19 -36.90
N VAL A 28 27.24 -2.05 -37.75
CA VAL A 28 26.79 -1.71 -39.11
C VAL A 28 25.34 -1.22 -39.10
N TYR A 29 24.52 -1.76 -38.20
CA TYR A 29 23.11 -1.40 -38.08
C TYR A 29 22.56 -1.70 -36.69
N GLU A 30 21.71 -0.80 -36.20
CA GLU A 30 20.84 -1.01 -35.04
C GLU A 30 19.39 -0.93 -35.55
N ALA A 31 18.61 -1.99 -35.31
CA ALA A 31 17.20 -1.98 -35.61
C ALA A 31 16.46 -1.06 -34.60
N PRO A 32 15.40 -0.34 -35.03
CA PRO A 32 14.59 0.45 -34.12
C PRO A 32 14.08 -0.38 -32.94
N TYR A 33 14.15 0.20 -31.74
CA TYR A 33 13.59 -0.41 -30.52
C TYR A 33 12.12 -0.75 -30.75
N LYS A 34 11.74 -2.01 -30.51
CA LYS A 34 10.39 -2.50 -30.81
C LYS A 34 9.82 -3.32 -29.66
N ARG A 35 8.62 -2.99 -29.18
CA ARG A 35 7.89 -3.82 -28.22
C ARG A 35 7.18 -4.96 -28.95
N HIS A 36 7.23 -6.17 -28.42
CA HIS A 36 6.61 -7.34 -29.05
C HIS A 36 5.15 -7.57 -28.60
N LEU A 37 4.67 -6.92 -27.54
CA LEU A 37 3.27 -7.00 -27.05
C LEU A 37 2.74 -8.44 -26.91
N GLY A 38 3.57 -9.34 -26.41
CA GLY A 38 3.27 -10.79 -26.29
C GLY A 38 3.43 -11.62 -27.58
N LYS A 39 3.59 -10.99 -28.75
CA LYS A 39 3.79 -11.64 -30.06
C LYS A 39 5.27 -11.87 -30.38
N VAL A 40 6.00 -12.43 -29.43
CA VAL A 40 7.47 -12.56 -29.50
C VAL A 40 7.93 -13.27 -30.77
N GLU A 41 7.32 -14.42 -31.11
CA GLU A 41 7.74 -15.24 -32.25
C GLU A 41 7.42 -14.59 -33.60
N GLU A 42 6.24 -13.97 -33.74
CA GLU A 42 5.82 -13.25 -34.95
C GLU A 42 6.72 -12.03 -35.20
N GLU A 43 6.99 -11.24 -34.16
CA GLU A 43 7.81 -10.04 -34.28
C GLU A 43 9.29 -10.38 -34.47
N THR A 44 9.78 -11.48 -33.88
CA THR A 44 11.13 -11.99 -34.15
C THR A 44 11.26 -12.43 -35.60
N LEU A 45 10.27 -13.15 -36.14
CA LEU A 45 10.28 -13.56 -37.55
C LEU A 45 10.35 -12.34 -38.48
N ARG A 46 9.50 -11.33 -38.26
CA ARG A 46 9.52 -10.08 -39.03
C ARG A 46 10.87 -9.38 -38.97
N LEU A 47 11.45 -9.30 -37.78
CA LEU A 47 12.73 -8.64 -37.54
C LEU A 47 13.89 -9.35 -38.27
N VAL A 48 13.94 -10.68 -38.21
CA VAL A 48 14.95 -11.47 -38.92
C VAL A 48 14.77 -11.34 -40.44
N GLU A 49 13.53 -11.42 -40.94
CA GLU A 49 13.22 -11.21 -42.36
C GLU A 49 13.61 -9.81 -42.84
N GLU A 50 13.39 -8.75 -42.04
CA GLU A 50 13.82 -7.39 -42.35
C GLU A 50 15.34 -7.28 -42.48
N VAL A 51 16.08 -7.87 -41.54
CA VAL A 51 17.55 -7.88 -41.56
C VAL A 51 18.09 -8.66 -42.77
N MET A 52 17.53 -9.84 -43.05
CA MET A 52 17.91 -10.65 -44.21
C MET A 52 17.63 -9.95 -45.54
N ASN A 53 16.46 -9.32 -45.68
CA ASN A 53 16.12 -8.57 -46.88
C ASN A 53 17.04 -7.36 -47.09
N ARG A 54 17.51 -6.74 -45.99
CA ARG A 54 18.37 -5.56 -46.05
C ARG A 54 19.82 -5.86 -46.42
N PHE A 55 20.39 -6.95 -45.92
CA PHE A 55 21.82 -7.27 -46.08
C PHE A 55 22.10 -8.45 -47.02
N GLY A 56 21.07 -9.19 -47.43
CA GLY A 56 21.19 -10.44 -48.16
C GLY A 56 21.47 -11.62 -47.22
N GLU A 57 20.75 -12.72 -47.41
CA GLU A 57 20.86 -13.93 -46.58
C GLU A 57 22.30 -14.49 -46.59
N ASP A 58 22.94 -14.51 -47.75
CA ASP A 58 24.32 -15.01 -47.94
C ASP A 58 25.39 -14.16 -47.21
N SER A 59 25.05 -12.93 -46.80
CA SER A 59 25.98 -12.06 -46.08
C SER A 59 25.96 -12.29 -44.56
N ILE A 60 24.96 -13.01 -44.03
CA ILE A 60 24.78 -13.22 -42.60
C ILE A 60 25.48 -14.52 -42.19
N GLU A 61 26.55 -14.39 -41.39
CA GLU A 61 27.34 -15.52 -40.87
C GLU A 61 26.64 -16.21 -39.69
N SER A 62 25.98 -15.43 -38.83
CA SER A 62 25.24 -15.95 -37.68
C SER A 62 24.15 -15.00 -37.23
N VAL A 63 23.11 -15.58 -36.64
CA VAL A 63 22.10 -14.89 -35.85
C VAL A 63 22.10 -15.52 -34.47
N SER A 64 22.20 -14.70 -33.44
CA SER A 64 22.38 -15.15 -32.06
C SER A 64 21.42 -14.43 -31.13
N PHE A 65 20.98 -15.13 -30.09
CA PHE A 65 19.92 -14.66 -29.21
C PHE A 65 20.36 -14.52 -27.76
N THR A 66 19.84 -13.51 -27.08
CA THR A 66 19.90 -13.36 -25.63
C THR A 66 18.55 -12.89 -25.08
N GLY A 67 18.47 -12.65 -23.77
CA GLY A 67 17.26 -12.23 -23.08
C GLY A 67 16.31 -13.38 -22.70
N ASN A 68 15.20 -13.02 -22.05
CA ASN A 68 14.23 -13.96 -21.47
C ASN A 68 13.61 -14.92 -22.47
N HIS A 69 13.40 -14.49 -23.72
CA HIS A 69 12.84 -15.31 -24.78
C HIS A 69 13.91 -15.89 -25.71
N GLY A 70 15.17 -15.44 -25.58
CA GLY A 70 16.25 -15.82 -26.49
C GLY A 70 16.51 -17.32 -26.51
N LYS A 71 16.46 -18.00 -25.36
CA LYS A 71 16.76 -19.44 -25.29
C LYS A 71 15.77 -20.26 -26.11
N LYS A 72 14.46 -20.06 -25.89
CA LYS A 72 13.41 -20.79 -26.63
C LYS A 72 13.47 -20.50 -28.13
N LEU A 73 13.71 -19.23 -28.50
CA LEU A 73 13.86 -18.83 -29.91
C LEU A 73 15.08 -19.52 -30.54
N SER A 74 16.21 -19.55 -29.83
CA SER A 74 17.44 -20.16 -30.31
C SER A 74 17.33 -21.67 -30.52
N GLU A 75 16.69 -22.39 -29.59
CA GLU A 75 16.47 -23.83 -29.67
C GLU A 75 15.57 -24.18 -30.87
N ARG A 76 14.57 -23.33 -31.16
CA ARG A 76 13.69 -23.51 -32.32
C ARG A 76 14.37 -23.20 -33.65
N LEU A 77 15.20 -22.16 -33.67
CA LEU A 77 15.89 -21.70 -34.88
C LEU A 77 17.20 -22.46 -35.17
N GLY A 78 17.70 -23.23 -34.20
CA GLY A 78 19.00 -23.91 -34.29
C GLY A 78 20.18 -22.94 -34.19
N THR A 79 20.02 -21.83 -33.48
CA THR A 79 21.01 -20.74 -33.42
C THR A 79 21.70 -20.65 -32.06
N PHE A 80 22.75 -19.83 -31.97
CA PHE A 80 23.49 -19.62 -30.71
C PHE A 80 22.67 -18.80 -29.69
N TYR A 81 22.83 -19.14 -28.41
CA TYR A 81 22.26 -18.42 -27.27
C TYR A 81 23.32 -18.16 -26.21
N GLU A 82 23.29 -16.95 -25.67
CA GLU A 82 24.09 -16.57 -24.51
C GLU A 82 23.19 -15.95 -23.43
N PHE A 83 23.56 -16.15 -22.16
CA PHE A 83 22.86 -15.54 -21.04
C PHE A 83 22.93 -14.01 -21.12
N GLU A 84 21.79 -13.38 -20.81
CA GLU A 84 21.64 -11.92 -20.86
C GLU A 84 22.64 -11.20 -19.95
N THR A 85 22.91 -11.74 -18.77
CA THR A 85 23.86 -11.17 -17.81
C THR A 85 25.27 -11.07 -18.39
N ILE A 86 25.72 -12.08 -19.13
CA ILE A 86 27.03 -12.09 -19.78
C ILE A 86 27.02 -11.12 -20.97
N SER A 87 25.97 -11.19 -21.79
CA SER A 87 25.83 -10.36 -22.98
C SER A 87 25.78 -8.86 -22.62
N GLN A 88 25.04 -8.47 -21.58
CA GLN A 88 24.99 -7.08 -21.13
C GLN A 88 26.36 -6.57 -20.65
N VAL A 89 27.12 -7.39 -19.94
CA VAL A 89 28.48 -7.02 -19.49
C VAL A 89 29.44 -6.86 -20.68
N LEU A 90 29.43 -7.80 -21.62
CA LEU A 90 30.28 -7.74 -22.83
C LEU A 90 29.96 -6.51 -23.69
N GLY A 91 28.67 -6.27 -23.96
CA GLY A 91 28.26 -5.08 -24.71
C GLY A 91 28.62 -3.78 -23.99
N SER A 92 28.53 -3.76 -22.66
CA SER A 92 28.89 -2.60 -21.84
C SER A 92 30.38 -2.27 -21.91
N LEU A 93 31.23 -3.29 -21.83
CA LEU A 93 32.68 -3.15 -21.97
C LEU A 93 33.10 -2.78 -23.39
N TYR A 94 32.33 -3.18 -24.40
CA TYR A 94 32.54 -2.74 -25.77
C TYR A 94 32.27 -1.23 -25.93
N VAL A 95 31.18 -0.69 -25.38
CA VAL A 95 30.86 0.75 -25.49
C VAL A 95 31.65 1.64 -24.53
N LYS A 96 32.03 1.11 -23.36
CA LYS A 96 32.79 1.83 -22.32
C LYS A 96 33.81 0.86 -21.67
N PRO A 97 35.02 0.72 -22.25
CA PRO A 97 36.00 -0.29 -21.81
C PRO A 97 36.46 -0.20 -20.36
N ASP A 98 36.41 0.99 -19.75
CA ASP A 98 36.80 1.26 -18.37
C ASP A 98 35.61 1.25 -17.39
N VAL A 99 34.42 0.83 -17.82
CA VAL A 99 33.22 0.81 -16.96
C VAL A 99 33.45 -0.02 -15.69
N ARG A 100 32.99 0.51 -14.56
CA ARG A 100 33.12 -0.12 -13.24
C ARG A 100 31.80 -0.55 -12.65
N SER A 101 30.71 0.17 -12.96
CA SER A 101 29.37 -0.22 -12.52
C SER A 101 28.36 -0.08 -13.67
N ILE A 102 27.48 -1.05 -13.81
CA ILE A 102 26.41 -1.06 -14.82
C ILE A 102 25.08 -1.15 -14.07
N ILE A 103 24.25 -0.13 -14.23
CA ILE A 103 22.84 -0.14 -13.85
C ILE A 103 22.06 -0.59 -15.08
N SER A 104 21.34 -1.71 -14.99
CA SER A 104 20.50 -2.24 -16.07
C SER A 104 19.05 -2.23 -15.62
N MET A 105 18.17 -1.53 -16.34
CA MET A 105 16.73 -1.54 -16.06
C MET A 105 15.93 -1.76 -17.35
N GLY A 106 15.48 -2.98 -17.53
CA GLY A 106 14.63 -3.44 -18.62
C GLY A 106 13.13 -3.41 -18.29
N GLY A 107 12.37 -4.17 -19.06
CA GLY A 107 10.92 -4.26 -18.93
C GLY A 107 10.48 -4.89 -17.61
N GLN A 108 10.92 -6.10 -17.30
CA GLN A 108 10.58 -6.81 -16.04
C GLN A 108 11.79 -7.10 -15.16
N ASP A 109 12.98 -6.77 -15.66
CA ASP A 109 14.25 -7.17 -15.09
C ASP A 109 15.10 -5.94 -14.83
N THR A 110 15.71 -5.91 -13.65
CA THR A 110 16.56 -4.84 -13.18
C THR A 110 17.78 -5.47 -12.51
N ALA A 111 18.98 -4.98 -12.84
CA ALA A 111 20.22 -5.55 -12.36
C ALA A 111 21.31 -4.50 -12.12
N LEU A 112 22.23 -4.84 -11.21
CA LEU A 112 23.47 -4.15 -10.95
C LEU A 112 24.64 -5.09 -11.23
N PHE A 113 25.62 -4.62 -12.01
CA PHE A 113 26.89 -5.29 -12.22
C PHE A 113 28.03 -4.39 -11.73
N GLN A 114 29.00 -4.96 -11.01
CA GLN A 114 30.25 -4.27 -10.66
C GLN A 114 31.43 -5.03 -11.25
N ILE A 115 32.28 -4.30 -11.95
CA ILE A 115 33.39 -4.84 -12.74
C ILE A 115 34.70 -4.39 -12.13
N ARG A 116 35.53 -5.39 -11.83
CA ARG A 116 36.90 -5.17 -11.40
C ARG A 116 37.83 -5.39 -12.59
N HIS A 117 38.61 -4.36 -12.90
CA HIS A 117 39.69 -4.44 -13.89
C HIS A 117 41.02 -4.76 -13.22
N TYR A 118 41.80 -5.62 -13.86
CA TYR A 118 43.18 -5.96 -13.50
C TYR A 118 44.06 -5.94 -14.75
N GLN A 119 45.37 -6.13 -14.60
CA GLN A 119 46.29 -6.13 -15.74
C GLN A 119 45.96 -7.28 -16.70
N GLY A 120 45.43 -6.94 -17.87
CA GLY A 120 45.12 -7.88 -18.95
C GLY A 120 43.67 -8.37 -19.01
N GLY A 121 42.76 -7.87 -18.17
CA GLY A 121 41.36 -8.29 -18.23
C GLY A 121 40.45 -7.67 -17.17
N TRP A 122 39.27 -8.25 -17.04
CA TRP A 122 38.24 -7.85 -16.10
C TRP A 122 37.55 -9.09 -15.51
N ASP A 123 36.95 -8.93 -14.33
CA ASP A 123 36.07 -9.92 -13.72
C ASP A 123 34.81 -9.24 -13.16
N LEU A 124 33.68 -9.97 -13.21
CA LEU A 124 32.43 -9.55 -12.60
C LEU A 124 32.51 -9.76 -11.09
N GLU A 125 32.87 -8.70 -10.37
CA GLU A 125 33.04 -8.71 -8.92
C GLU A 125 31.71 -8.91 -8.19
N HIS A 126 30.65 -8.28 -8.70
CA HIS A 126 29.34 -8.35 -8.09
C HIS A 126 28.20 -8.33 -9.11
N PHE A 127 27.15 -9.10 -8.82
CA PHE A 127 25.90 -9.13 -9.55
C PHE A 127 24.72 -9.18 -8.56
N ALA A 128 23.73 -8.32 -8.79
CA ALA A 128 22.45 -8.34 -8.09
C ALA A 128 21.31 -8.07 -9.07
N THR A 129 20.15 -8.69 -8.85
CA THR A 129 18.95 -8.50 -9.68
C THR A 129 17.70 -8.49 -8.81
N ASN A 130 16.61 -7.90 -9.31
CA ASN A 130 15.33 -7.90 -8.62
C ASN A 130 14.75 -9.31 -8.52
N GLY A 131 13.91 -9.54 -7.51
CA GLY A 131 13.08 -10.75 -7.45
C GLY A 131 11.99 -10.73 -8.54
N PRO A 132 11.10 -11.74 -8.58
CA PRO A 132 10.05 -11.88 -9.62
C PRO A 132 8.97 -10.78 -9.63
N CYS A 133 9.14 -9.70 -8.86
CA CYS A 133 8.23 -8.57 -8.81
C CYS A 133 8.64 -7.52 -9.84
N ALA A 134 7.66 -6.99 -10.59
CA ALA A 134 7.87 -5.89 -11.52
C ALA A 134 8.19 -4.54 -10.84
N SER A 135 8.17 -4.45 -9.50
CA SER A 135 8.53 -3.21 -8.81
C SER A 135 10.00 -2.86 -9.06
N GLY A 136 10.30 -1.61 -9.39
CA GLY A 136 11.67 -1.21 -9.71
C GLY A 136 12.05 -1.45 -11.18
N THR A 137 11.09 -1.63 -12.10
CA THR A 137 11.35 -1.99 -13.52
C THR A 137 10.67 -1.02 -14.49
N GLY A 138 10.93 -1.14 -15.80
CA GLY A 138 10.24 -0.37 -16.84
C GLY A 138 8.73 -0.64 -16.90
N SER A 139 8.31 -1.89 -16.74
CA SER A 139 6.88 -2.25 -16.74
C SER A 139 6.12 -1.58 -15.60
N PHE A 140 6.78 -1.35 -14.46
CA PHE A 140 6.19 -0.60 -13.36
C PHE A 140 5.84 0.84 -13.77
N ILE A 141 6.76 1.52 -14.45
CA ILE A 141 6.52 2.88 -14.96
C ILE A 141 5.45 2.87 -16.06
N ASP A 142 5.53 1.93 -17.01
CA ASP A 142 4.55 1.80 -18.09
C ASP A 142 3.12 1.63 -17.56
N GLN A 143 2.93 0.76 -16.56
CA GLN A 143 1.63 0.52 -15.93
C GLN A 143 1.07 1.80 -15.29
N GLN A 144 1.91 2.59 -14.61
CA GLN A 144 1.46 3.85 -14.02
C GLN A 144 1.19 4.94 -15.05
N ALA A 145 2.00 4.99 -16.12
CA ALA A 145 1.85 5.94 -17.21
C ALA A 145 0.56 5.70 -17.99
N GLN A 146 0.30 4.47 -18.43
CA GLN A 146 -0.92 4.11 -19.16
C GLN A 146 -2.18 4.42 -18.33
N ARG A 147 -2.13 4.20 -17.02
CA ARG A 147 -3.23 4.55 -16.12
C ARG A 147 -3.46 6.06 -16.03
N LEU A 148 -2.40 6.85 -15.92
CA LEU A 148 -2.52 8.31 -15.85
C LEU A 148 -2.86 8.93 -17.21
N ALA A 149 -2.54 8.25 -18.31
CA ALA A 149 -2.88 8.66 -19.67
C ALA A 149 -4.39 8.84 -19.88
N THR A 150 -5.23 8.03 -19.22
CA THR A 150 -6.69 8.18 -19.26
C THR A 150 -7.19 9.53 -18.70
N SER A 151 -6.34 10.25 -17.95
CA SER A 151 -6.63 11.62 -17.51
C SER A 151 -6.12 12.71 -18.48
N MET A 152 -5.27 12.33 -19.45
CA MET A 152 -4.64 13.20 -20.44
C MET A 152 -5.32 13.08 -21.82
N TYR A 153 -5.85 11.91 -22.18
CA TYR A 153 -6.51 11.63 -23.46
C TYR A 153 -7.99 11.28 -23.28
N SER A 154 -8.85 11.73 -24.19
CA SER A 154 -10.28 11.35 -24.28
C SER A 154 -10.45 9.90 -24.76
N ASP A 155 -11.59 9.28 -24.43
CA ASP A 155 -11.95 7.84 -24.38
C ASP A 155 -11.56 6.86 -25.52
N ASP A 156 -10.82 7.25 -26.56
CA ASP A 156 -10.35 6.33 -27.62
C ASP A 156 -8.97 5.75 -27.29
N VAL A 157 -8.95 4.48 -26.86
CA VAL A 157 -7.73 3.72 -26.57
C VAL A 157 -7.26 3.02 -27.84
N ASP A 158 -6.32 3.63 -28.57
CA ASP A 158 -5.56 2.94 -29.62
C ASP A 158 -4.45 2.10 -28.98
N LEU A 159 -4.42 0.78 -29.19
CA LEU A 159 -3.38 -0.11 -28.66
C LEU A 159 -2.13 -0.20 -29.57
N SER A 160 -2.01 0.67 -30.56
CA SER A 160 -0.83 0.73 -31.40
C SER A 160 0.42 1.11 -30.59
N GLN A 161 1.59 0.58 -31.01
CA GLN A 161 2.90 0.94 -30.45
C GLN A 161 3.10 2.46 -30.42
N ARG A 162 2.60 3.14 -31.46
CA ARG A 162 2.68 4.59 -31.61
C ARG A 162 1.93 5.32 -30.48
N HIS A 163 0.73 4.88 -30.13
CA HIS A 163 -0.05 5.49 -29.06
C HIS A 163 0.61 5.31 -27.68
N ILE A 164 1.15 4.11 -27.40
CA ILE A 164 1.88 3.85 -26.15
C ILE A 164 3.13 4.76 -26.05
N ASP A 165 3.87 4.91 -27.14
CA ASP A 165 5.06 5.76 -27.17
C ASP A 165 4.70 7.25 -27.00
N GLU A 166 3.59 7.71 -27.58
CA GLU A 166 3.04 9.06 -27.37
C GLU A 166 2.63 9.29 -25.91
N ILE A 167 1.89 8.35 -25.31
CA ILE A 167 1.53 8.37 -23.88
C ILE A 167 2.77 8.53 -23.00
N LEU A 168 3.79 7.70 -23.22
CA LEU A 168 5.00 7.70 -22.40
C LEU A 168 5.78 9.00 -22.56
N LYS A 169 5.82 9.54 -23.78
CA LYS A 169 6.46 10.83 -24.06
C LYS A 169 5.77 11.96 -23.30
N ASP A 170 4.45 12.09 -23.44
CA ASP A 170 3.69 13.17 -22.78
C ASP A 170 3.74 13.03 -21.26
N PHE A 171 3.75 11.78 -20.76
CA PHE A 171 3.96 11.47 -19.35
C PHE A 171 5.30 11.99 -18.83
N ILE A 172 6.39 11.74 -19.55
CA ILE A 172 7.73 12.23 -19.19
C ILE A 172 7.79 13.76 -19.28
N GLU A 173 7.26 14.36 -20.35
CA GLU A 173 7.24 15.81 -20.55
C GLU A 173 6.46 16.52 -19.44
N LEU A 174 5.35 15.94 -18.98
CA LEU A 174 4.57 16.49 -17.88
C LEU A 174 5.35 16.45 -16.57
N GLY A 175 5.97 15.31 -16.21
CA GLY A 175 6.77 15.20 -15.00
C GLY A 175 7.98 16.14 -14.97
N LEU A 176 8.60 16.40 -16.13
CA LEU A 176 9.73 17.33 -16.24
C LEU A 176 9.38 18.79 -15.93
N LYS A 177 8.08 19.16 -15.96
CA LYS A 177 7.62 20.50 -15.56
C LYS A 177 7.61 20.69 -14.04
N SER A 178 7.75 19.61 -13.26
CA SER A 178 7.75 19.68 -11.81
C SER A 178 9.09 20.13 -11.26
N GLU A 179 9.07 21.18 -10.44
CA GLU A 179 10.22 21.61 -9.63
C GLU A 179 10.35 20.80 -8.32
N ARG A 180 9.37 19.94 -8.00
CA ARG A 180 9.34 19.21 -6.73
C ARG A 180 8.62 17.86 -6.83
N ALA A 181 9.33 16.79 -6.47
CA ALA A 181 8.77 15.45 -6.35
C ALA A 181 7.76 15.31 -5.19
N ALA A 182 6.58 14.74 -5.47
CA ALA A 182 5.68 14.22 -4.45
C ALA A 182 6.27 12.95 -3.81
N ASN A 183 5.95 12.67 -2.55
CA ASN A 183 6.41 11.44 -1.90
C ASN A 183 5.50 10.27 -2.29
N VAL A 184 5.90 9.53 -3.33
CA VAL A 184 5.16 8.36 -3.84
C VAL A 184 5.82 7.07 -3.36
N ALA A 185 5.06 6.22 -2.67
CA ALA A 185 5.53 4.89 -2.27
C ALA A 185 5.71 3.97 -3.50
N CYS A 186 6.94 3.52 -3.76
CA CYS A 186 7.30 2.78 -4.99
C CYS A 186 7.71 1.32 -4.74
N ARG A 187 7.23 0.68 -3.67
CA ARG A 187 7.59 -0.70 -3.27
C ARG A 187 6.93 -1.79 -4.13
N CYS A 188 5.75 -1.51 -4.67
CA CYS A 188 4.96 -2.44 -5.47
C CYS A 188 3.98 -1.64 -6.34
N THR A 189 3.74 -2.09 -7.57
CA THR A 189 2.79 -1.47 -8.53
C THR A 189 1.43 -1.19 -7.89
N VAL A 190 0.90 -2.14 -7.11
CA VAL A 190 -0.42 -2.02 -6.46
C VAL A 190 -0.44 -0.96 -5.37
N PHE A 191 0.64 -0.85 -4.59
CA PHE A 191 0.76 0.13 -3.52
C PHE A 191 0.92 1.53 -4.09
N THR A 192 1.84 1.67 -5.05
CA THR A 192 2.06 2.91 -5.78
C THR A 192 0.77 3.43 -6.39
N LYS A 193 -0.03 2.55 -6.98
CA LYS A 193 -1.34 2.89 -7.54
C LYS A 193 -2.26 3.53 -6.50
N SER A 194 -2.44 2.88 -5.35
CA SER A 194 -3.28 3.38 -4.25
C SER A 194 -2.79 4.73 -3.73
N ASP A 195 -1.49 4.85 -3.49
CA ASP A 195 -0.88 6.06 -2.95
C ASP A 195 -1.02 7.26 -3.92
N MET A 196 -0.71 7.05 -5.21
CA MET A 196 -0.90 8.07 -6.24
C MET A 196 -2.36 8.55 -6.34
N ILE A 197 -3.34 7.64 -6.25
CA ILE A 197 -4.76 8.03 -6.31
C ILE A 197 -5.16 8.83 -5.06
N HIS A 198 -4.64 8.49 -3.89
CA HIS A 198 -4.83 9.32 -2.70
C HIS A 198 -4.21 10.71 -2.84
N LEU A 199 -3.03 10.82 -3.45
CA LEU A 199 -2.40 12.12 -3.75
C LEU A 199 -3.25 12.92 -4.75
N GLN A 200 -3.75 12.29 -5.83
CA GLN A 200 -4.65 12.94 -6.79
C GLN A 200 -5.94 13.42 -6.14
N ASN A 201 -6.57 12.62 -5.28
CA ASN A 201 -7.80 13.00 -4.57
C ASN A 201 -7.58 14.14 -3.55
N ARG A 202 -6.34 14.41 -3.16
CA ARG A 202 -5.92 15.60 -2.38
C ARG A 202 -5.56 16.78 -3.30
N GLY A 203 -5.69 16.60 -4.60
CA GLY A 203 -5.39 17.56 -5.66
C GLY A 203 -3.90 17.73 -5.95
N GLU A 204 -3.00 16.88 -5.45
CA GLU A 204 -1.57 16.98 -5.80
C GLU A 204 -1.41 17.02 -7.33
N ARG A 205 -0.52 17.90 -7.80
CA ARG A 205 -0.38 18.14 -9.24
C ARG A 205 0.15 16.89 -9.92
N LEU A 206 -0.37 16.60 -11.11
CA LEU A 206 -0.02 15.37 -11.82
C LEU A 206 1.48 15.33 -12.14
N GLU A 207 2.08 16.47 -12.51
CA GLU A 207 3.53 16.60 -12.72
C GLU A 207 4.36 16.25 -11.49
N ASP A 208 3.93 16.64 -10.29
CA ASP A 208 4.64 16.39 -9.03
C ASP A 208 4.56 14.91 -8.65
N ILE A 209 3.41 14.27 -8.91
CA ILE A 209 3.22 12.82 -8.72
C ILE A 209 4.09 12.02 -9.68
N ILE A 210 4.15 12.42 -10.96
CA ILE A 210 4.96 11.74 -11.98
C ILE A 210 6.45 11.88 -11.64
N HIS A 211 6.91 13.06 -11.26
CA HIS A 211 8.29 13.25 -10.80
C HIS A 211 8.57 12.39 -9.55
N GLY A 212 7.66 12.41 -8.58
CA GLY A 212 7.70 11.58 -7.37
C GLY A 212 7.81 10.08 -7.63
N LEU A 213 7.11 9.58 -8.64
CA LEU A 213 7.15 8.18 -9.06
C LEU A 213 8.57 7.76 -9.49
N HIS A 214 9.27 8.57 -10.29
CA HIS A 214 10.61 8.24 -10.77
C HIS A 214 11.66 8.34 -9.66
N VAL A 215 11.54 9.34 -8.79
CA VAL A 215 12.38 9.47 -7.58
C VAL A 215 12.17 8.27 -6.63
N GLY A 216 10.92 7.88 -6.41
CA GLY A 216 10.59 6.70 -5.60
C GLY A 216 11.09 5.40 -6.23
N ASN A 217 11.04 5.27 -7.56
CA ASN A 217 11.55 4.12 -8.29
C ASN A 217 13.09 3.99 -8.17
N ALA A 218 13.81 5.11 -8.30
CA ALA A 218 15.26 5.16 -8.05
C ALA A 218 15.58 4.82 -6.58
N ARG A 219 14.80 5.35 -5.63
CA ARG A 219 14.95 5.02 -4.20
C ARG A 219 14.79 3.52 -3.94
N ASN A 220 13.80 2.88 -4.56
CA ASN A 220 13.60 1.44 -4.46
C ASN A 220 14.83 0.67 -5.00
N TYR A 221 15.37 1.07 -6.15
CA TYR A 221 16.60 0.49 -6.69
C TYR A 221 17.77 0.60 -5.71
N MET A 222 17.94 1.77 -5.10
CA MET A 222 18.99 2.00 -4.10
C MET A 222 18.82 1.09 -2.87
N SER A 223 17.60 0.95 -2.35
CA SER A 223 17.35 0.14 -1.16
C SER A 223 17.40 -1.37 -1.42
N THR A 224 17.02 -1.84 -2.61
CA THR A 224 16.87 -3.29 -2.89
C THR A 224 18.05 -3.89 -3.64
N ILE A 225 18.64 -3.16 -4.58
CA ILE A 225 19.73 -3.65 -5.44
C ILE A 225 21.08 -3.14 -4.93
N VAL A 226 21.25 -1.82 -4.84
CA VAL A 226 22.54 -1.23 -4.41
C VAL A 226 22.83 -1.56 -2.95
N ASN A 227 21.83 -1.42 -2.08
CA ASN A 227 21.94 -1.61 -0.63
C ASN A 227 23.00 -0.67 -0.03
N ASN A 228 24.00 -1.21 0.68
CA ASN A 228 25.09 -0.47 1.30
C ASN A 228 26.38 -0.46 0.46
N ARG A 229 26.29 -0.79 -0.84
CA ARG A 229 27.45 -0.83 -1.72
C ARG A 229 27.78 0.55 -2.26
N GLU A 230 29.07 0.86 -2.30
CA GLU A 230 29.57 2.00 -3.07
C GLU A 230 29.73 1.57 -4.53
N LEU A 231 29.16 2.37 -5.44
CA LEU A 231 29.31 2.13 -6.87
C LEU A 231 30.53 2.90 -7.38
N ALA A 232 31.49 2.17 -7.94
CA ALA A 232 32.67 2.77 -8.53
C ALA A 232 32.34 3.38 -9.90
N GLU A 233 32.88 4.57 -10.15
CA GLU A 233 32.82 5.23 -11.45
C GLU A 233 33.88 4.67 -12.42
N PRO A 234 33.63 4.66 -13.74
CA PRO A 234 32.44 5.15 -14.44
C PRO A 234 31.22 4.24 -14.26
N ILE A 235 30.04 4.86 -14.05
CA ILE A 235 28.75 4.18 -13.93
C ILE A 235 27.97 4.41 -15.22
N ILE A 236 27.53 3.33 -15.86
CA ILE A 236 26.64 3.42 -17.03
C ILE A 236 25.22 2.96 -16.69
N PHE A 237 24.22 3.54 -17.35
CA PHE A 237 22.81 3.16 -17.24
C PHE A 237 22.28 2.65 -18.58
N ILE A 238 21.85 1.39 -18.62
CA ILE A 238 21.42 0.66 -19.82
C ILE A 238 19.99 0.10 -19.65
N GLY A 239 19.40 -0.34 -20.76
CA GLY A 239 18.04 -0.92 -20.81
C GLY A 239 16.97 0.08 -21.25
N GLY A 240 15.70 -0.36 -21.28
CA GLY A 240 14.60 0.48 -21.76
C GLY A 240 14.44 1.78 -20.98
N LEU A 241 14.61 1.74 -19.66
CA LEU A 241 14.42 2.91 -18.80
C LEU A 241 15.53 3.97 -18.92
N SER A 242 16.70 3.64 -19.50
CA SER A 242 17.73 4.66 -19.73
C SER A 242 17.32 5.70 -20.79
N LYS A 243 16.28 5.43 -21.59
CA LYS A 243 15.65 6.41 -22.49
C LYS A 243 14.71 7.38 -21.78
N ASN A 244 14.33 7.10 -20.53
CA ASN A 244 13.43 7.95 -19.76
C ASN A 244 14.23 9.03 -19.00
N GLN A 245 14.11 10.27 -19.44
CA GLN A 245 14.88 11.39 -18.86
C GLN A 245 14.58 11.66 -17.38
N LEU A 246 13.34 11.43 -16.91
CA LEU A 246 13.00 11.56 -15.49
C LEU A 246 13.70 10.50 -14.65
N GLN A 247 13.75 9.26 -15.15
CA GLN A 247 14.46 8.19 -14.46
C GLN A 247 15.97 8.45 -14.40
N VAL A 248 16.54 8.96 -15.50
CA VAL A 248 17.96 9.37 -15.56
C VAL A 248 18.23 10.48 -14.55
N ASN A 249 17.37 11.50 -14.47
CA ASN A 249 17.51 12.60 -13.51
C ASN A 249 17.43 12.10 -12.07
N ALA A 250 16.48 11.20 -11.78
CA ALA A 250 16.35 10.61 -10.45
C ALA A 250 17.60 9.83 -10.02
N PHE A 251 18.25 9.08 -10.93
CA PHE A 251 19.54 8.45 -10.61
C PHE A 251 20.69 9.44 -10.51
N ARG A 252 20.69 10.54 -11.26
CA ARG A 252 21.72 11.59 -11.17
C ARG A 252 21.73 12.32 -9.83
N GLU A 253 20.63 12.32 -9.09
CA GLU A 253 20.62 12.78 -7.69
C GLU A 253 21.53 11.92 -6.80
N TYR A 254 21.66 10.62 -7.09
CA TYR A 254 22.55 9.70 -6.38
C TYR A 254 23.94 9.62 -7.02
N PHE A 255 24.01 9.67 -8.35
CA PHE A 255 25.22 9.48 -9.16
C PHE A 255 25.38 10.62 -10.17
N PRO A 256 25.95 11.79 -9.79
CA PRO A 256 26.00 12.96 -10.65
C PRO A 256 26.69 12.72 -12.00
N ASN A 257 27.67 11.81 -12.06
CA ASN A 257 28.42 11.47 -13.27
C ASN A 257 27.84 10.26 -14.05
N LEU A 258 26.58 9.89 -13.81
CA LEU A 258 25.94 8.77 -14.50
C LEU A 258 25.92 8.95 -16.03
N ILE A 259 26.40 7.95 -16.75
CA ILE A 259 26.51 7.94 -18.21
C ILE A 259 25.38 7.08 -18.79
N VAL A 260 24.64 7.61 -19.76
CA VAL A 260 23.78 6.77 -20.64
C VAL A 260 24.56 6.56 -21.93
N PRO A 261 25.04 5.33 -22.22
CA PRO A 261 25.88 5.09 -23.39
C PRO A 261 25.07 5.14 -24.70
N PRO A 262 25.73 5.27 -25.86
CA PRO A 262 25.09 5.00 -27.14
C PRO A 262 24.60 3.54 -27.18
N PHE A 263 23.53 3.28 -27.95
CA PHE A 263 22.94 1.93 -28.08
C PHE A 263 22.47 1.32 -26.75
N ASN A 264 22.13 2.16 -25.75
CA ASN A 264 21.80 1.74 -24.38
C ASN A 264 20.71 0.65 -24.28
N THR A 265 19.76 0.56 -25.21
CA THR A 265 18.75 -0.50 -25.27
C THR A 265 19.22 -1.79 -25.93
N SER A 266 20.31 -1.72 -26.70
CA SER A 266 20.79 -2.80 -27.57
C SER A 266 22.10 -3.43 -27.06
N ILE A 267 22.53 -3.07 -25.85
CA ILE A 267 23.78 -3.56 -25.23
C ILE A 267 23.81 -5.09 -25.13
N GLY A 268 22.70 -5.74 -24.76
CA GLY A 268 22.59 -7.20 -24.74
C GLY A 268 22.77 -7.81 -26.14
N ALA A 269 22.15 -7.21 -27.15
CA ALA A 269 22.27 -7.63 -28.55
C ALA A 269 23.73 -7.50 -29.06
N ILE A 270 24.42 -6.43 -28.69
CA ILE A 270 25.86 -6.25 -28.99
C ILE A 270 26.69 -7.35 -28.34
N GLY A 271 26.46 -7.63 -27.06
CA GLY A 271 27.21 -8.64 -26.34
C GLY A 271 27.07 -10.05 -26.92
N VAL A 272 25.86 -10.46 -27.29
CA VAL A 272 25.66 -11.80 -27.88
C VAL A 272 26.27 -11.90 -29.29
N ALA A 273 26.24 -10.81 -30.08
CA ALA A 273 26.93 -10.78 -31.38
C ALA A 273 28.45 -10.91 -31.21
N LEU A 274 29.04 -10.17 -30.26
CA LEU A 274 30.47 -10.25 -29.94
C LEU A 274 30.88 -11.65 -29.47
N GLN A 275 30.06 -12.26 -28.61
CA GLN A 275 30.30 -13.61 -28.11
C GLN A 275 30.24 -14.65 -29.23
N ALA A 276 29.25 -14.52 -30.13
CA ALA A 276 29.11 -15.39 -31.30
C ALA A 276 30.33 -15.29 -32.24
N MET A 277 30.87 -14.09 -32.44
CA MET A 277 32.12 -13.88 -33.19
C MET A 277 33.31 -14.56 -32.52
N GLU A 278 33.47 -14.38 -31.21
CA GLU A 278 34.60 -14.92 -30.45
C GLU A 278 34.60 -16.45 -30.42
N MET A 279 33.42 -17.06 -30.33
CA MET A 279 33.24 -18.51 -30.39
C MET A 279 33.25 -19.07 -31.81
N GLY A 280 33.36 -18.23 -32.84
CA GLY A 280 33.34 -18.66 -34.24
C GLY A 280 32.03 -19.33 -34.65
N GLN A 281 30.90 -18.94 -34.04
CA GLN A 281 29.59 -19.51 -34.34
C GLN A 281 29.18 -19.21 -35.77
N LYS A 282 28.68 -20.24 -36.45
CA LYS A 282 28.12 -20.18 -37.80
C LYS A 282 26.85 -21.00 -37.83
N GLY A 283 25.82 -20.56 -38.55
CA GLY A 283 24.60 -21.36 -38.64
C GLY A 283 23.65 -20.91 -39.74
N GLU A 284 23.02 -21.88 -40.40
CA GLU A 284 21.85 -21.67 -41.24
C GLU A 284 20.61 -21.50 -40.35
N ILE A 285 19.81 -20.46 -40.59
CA ILE A 285 18.59 -20.21 -39.80
C ILE A 285 17.43 -21.01 -40.38
N ASN A 286 16.82 -21.87 -39.56
CA ASN A 286 15.59 -22.54 -39.97
C ASN A 286 14.33 -21.68 -39.74
N LEU A 287 14.09 -20.71 -40.62
CA LEU A 287 12.88 -19.86 -40.55
C LEU A 287 11.56 -20.65 -40.65
N SER A 288 11.58 -21.84 -41.27
CA SER A 288 10.39 -22.69 -41.39
C SER A 288 9.88 -23.20 -40.03
N ALA A 289 10.77 -23.26 -39.03
CA ALA A 289 10.43 -23.66 -37.66
C ALA A 289 9.64 -22.59 -36.89
N LEU A 290 9.78 -21.30 -37.21
CA LEU A 290 8.95 -20.22 -36.67
C LEU A 290 7.62 -20.09 -37.40
N ARG A 291 7.60 -20.34 -38.72
CA ARG A 291 6.37 -20.31 -39.54
C ARG A 291 5.38 -21.42 -39.17
N LYS A 292 5.86 -22.55 -38.66
CA LYS A 292 5.02 -23.62 -38.08
C LYS A 292 4.68 -23.28 -36.62
N SER A 293 3.56 -22.59 -36.39
CA SER A 293 3.01 -22.36 -35.06
C SER A 293 1.50 -22.54 -35.08
N THR A 294 0.96 -23.50 -34.29
CA THR A 294 -0.44 -23.56 -33.77
C THR A 294 -0.85 -24.88 -33.07
N GLN A 295 0.05 -25.83 -32.74
CA GLN A 295 -0.37 -26.99 -31.93
C GLN A 295 0.00 -26.82 -30.46
N ILE A 296 -1.05 -26.71 -29.63
CA ILE A 296 -1.02 -26.79 -28.18
C ILE A 296 -0.24 -28.06 -27.79
N GLN A 297 0.88 -27.91 -27.09
CA GLN A 297 1.53 -29.05 -26.46
C GLN A 297 0.59 -29.61 -25.39
N ASP A 298 0.39 -30.93 -25.36
CA ASP A 298 -0.32 -31.66 -24.29
C ASP A 298 0.29 -31.34 -22.93
N MET A 299 -0.20 -30.27 -22.30
CA MET A 299 0.12 -29.93 -20.92
C MET A 299 -1.08 -30.24 -20.05
N SER A 300 -0.85 -30.98 -18.97
CA SER A 300 -1.82 -31.16 -17.90
C SER A 300 -2.00 -29.83 -17.15
N LEU A 301 -2.93 -29.00 -17.60
CA LEU A 301 -3.29 -27.75 -16.92
C LEU A 301 -4.32 -28.03 -15.82
N PRO A 302 -4.26 -27.34 -14.68
CA PRO A 302 -5.29 -27.43 -13.66
C PRO A 302 -6.55 -26.67 -14.12
N ILE A 303 -7.63 -27.40 -14.40
CA ILE A 303 -8.88 -26.84 -14.95
C ILE A 303 -9.92 -26.62 -13.82
N GLY A 304 -10.67 -25.53 -13.91
CA GLY A 304 -11.81 -25.17 -13.07
C GLY A 304 -13.15 -25.68 -13.62
N ARG A 305 -14.25 -25.40 -12.92
CA ARG A 305 -15.59 -25.69 -13.45
C ARG A 305 -15.98 -24.61 -14.45
N ARG A 306 -16.78 -24.96 -15.45
CA ARG A 306 -17.37 -23.99 -16.39
C ARG A 306 -18.18 -22.92 -15.65
N LEU A 307 -18.06 -21.68 -16.09
CA LEU A 307 -18.82 -20.55 -15.54
C LEU A 307 -20.24 -20.55 -16.11
N GLU A 308 -21.23 -20.79 -15.25
CA GLU A 308 -22.65 -20.77 -15.60
C GLU A 308 -23.45 -20.15 -14.44
N LEU A 309 -24.44 -19.30 -14.75
CA LEU A 309 -25.37 -18.75 -13.76
C LEU A 309 -26.61 -19.64 -13.68
N LYS A 310 -26.81 -20.33 -12.55
CA LYS A 310 -27.95 -21.24 -12.35
C LYS A 310 -28.87 -20.84 -11.21
N LYS A 311 -28.31 -20.29 -10.14
CA LYS A 311 -29.00 -20.00 -8.86
C LYS A 311 -29.21 -18.51 -8.63
N THR A 312 -28.38 -17.67 -9.24
CA THR A 312 -28.43 -16.22 -9.08
C THR A 312 -29.28 -15.59 -10.16
N ALA A 313 -30.35 -14.90 -9.75
CA ALA A 313 -31.12 -14.05 -10.66
C ALA A 313 -30.28 -12.80 -10.99
N PHE A 314 -30.01 -12.58 -12.28
CA PHE A 314 -29.20 -11.46 -12.75
C PHE A 314 -30.07 -10.48 -13.55
N PRO A 315 -30.21 -9.21 -13.12
CA PRO A 315 -31.01 -8.23 -13.86
C PRO A 315 -30.45 -8.00 -15.28
N GLU A 316 -31.31 -8.04 -16.30
CA GLU A 316 -30.91 -7.83 -17.70
C GLU A 316 -30.48 -6.39 -17.98
N SER A 317 -31.10 -5.42 -17.29
CA SER A 317 -30.76 -4.01 -17.38
C SER A 317 -30.69 -3.38 -15.99
N ASN A 318 -29.78 -2.41 -15.86
CA ASN A 318 -29.68 -1.52 -14.71
C ASN A 318 -30.20 -0.10 -15.02
N GLU A 319 -30.80 0.15 -16.18
CA GLU A 319 -31.40 1.44 -16.51
C GLU A 319 -32.59 1.76 -15.58
N VAL A 320 -32.74 3.04 -15.24
CA VAL A 320 -33.92 3.50 -14.49
C VAL A 320 -35.08 3.59 -15.48
N GLU A 321 -36.22 2.97 -15.15
CA GLU A 321 -37.41 3.04 -15.99
C GLU A 321 -37.90 4.50 -16.08
N LYS A 322 -38.02 5.03 -17.30
CA LYS A 322 -38.46 6.42 -17.55
C LYS A 322 -39.96 6.56 -17.26
N GLY A 323 -40.31 6.70 -15.99
CA GLY A 323 -41.65 7.06 -15.52
C GLY A 323 -41.94 8.56 -15.66
N PHE A 324 -43.23 8.93 -15.58
CA PHE A 324 -43.63 10.33 -15.50
C PHE A 324 -43.21 10.92 -14.13
N LEU A 325 -42.38 11.96 -14.16
CA LEU A 325 -41.98 12.73 -12.97
C LEU A 325 -42.77 14.05 -12.94
N PRO A 326 -43.75 14.21 -12.02
CA PRO A 326 -44.48 15.47 -11.87
C PRO A 326 -43.54 16.64 -11.55
N PRO A 327 -43.77 17.85 -12.10
CA PRO A 327 -43.01 19.04 -11.71
C PRO A 327 -43.10 19.31 -10.21
N GLY A 328 -41.97 19.66 -9.59
CA GLY A 328 -41.88 19.90 -8.14
C GLY A 328 -41.80 18.62 -7.30
N THR A 329 -41.46 17.47 -7.90
CA THR A 329 -41.26 16.23 -7.12
C THR A 329 -40.10 16.41 -6.14
N LYS A 330 -40.37 16.25 -4.85
CA LYS A 330 -39.35 16.30 -3.80
C LYS A 330 -38.44 15.07 -3.87
N VAL A 331 -37.14 15.31 -3.92
CA VAL A 331 -36.12 14.27 -4.06
C VAL A 331 -34.97 14.44 -3.07
N TYR A 332 -34.30 13.33 -2.78
CA TYR A 332 -33.10 13.26 -1.95
C TYR A 332 -31.93 12.80 -2.81
N LEU A 333 -30.80 13.51 -2.74
CA LEU A 333 -29.61 13.24 -3.53
C LEU A 333 -28.53 12.63 -2.64
N GLY A 334 -28.13 11.40 -2.94
CA GLY A 334 -26.93 10.79 -2.39
C GLY A 334 -25.82 10.79 -3.43
N ILE A 335 -24.60 11.13 -3.03
CA ILE A 335 -23.42 11.10 -3.89
C ILE A 335 -22.36 10.21 -3.23
N ASP A 336 -21.92 9.17 -3.92
CA ASP A 336 -20.84 8.27 -3.50
C ASP A 336 -19.56 8.64 -4.28
N ILE A 337 -18.62 9.26 -3.56
CA ILE A 337 -17.35 9.73 -4.11
C ILE A 337 -16.26 8.70 -3.77
N GLY A 338 -16.22 7.64 -4.57
CA GLY A 338 -15.17 6.63 -4.54
C GLY A 338 -13.85 7.15 -5.10
N SER A 339 -12.76 6.43 -4.83
CA SER A 339 -11.43 6.81 -5.31
C SER A 339 -11.28 6.67 -6.83
N THR A 340 -11.98 5.69 -7.43
CA THR A 340 -11.99 5.44 -8.89
C THR A 340 -13.23 5.97 -9.59
N THR A 341 -14.37 5.98 -8.90
CA THR A 341 -15.68 6.27 -9.51
C THR A 341 -16.51 7.17 -8.60
N THR A 342 -17.16 8.17 -9.18
CA THR A 342 -18.14 9.01 -8.51
C THR A 342 -19.52 8.65 -9.03
N LYS A 343 -20.47 8.45 -8.13
CA LYS A 343 -21.85 8.11 -8.46
C LYS A 343 -22.83 9.01 -7.74
N TYR A 344 -24.02 9.16 -8.29
CA TYR A 344 -25.16 9.65 -7.51
C TYR A 344 -26.40 8.78 -7.71
N ALA A 345 -27.28 8.83 -6.71
CA ALA A 345 -28.64 8.31 -6.78
C ALA A 345 -29.59 9.42 -6.29
N LEU A 346 -30.59 9.70 -7.12
CA LEU A 346 -31.68 10.61 -6.81
C LEU A 346 -32.91 9.76 -6.48
N ILE A 347 -33.45 9.91 -5.27
CA ILE A 347 -34.60 9.13 -4.81
C ILE A 347 -35.80 10.02 -4.51
N ASN A 348 -37.01 9.53 -4.77
CA ASN A 348 -38.24 10.20 -4.35
C ASN A 348 -38.58 9.90 -2.87
N GLN A 349 -39.70 10.43 -2.37
CA GLN A 349 -40.17 10.20 -1.00
C GLN A 349 -40.52 8.73 -0.71
N ASN A 350 -40.85 7.95 -1.73
CA ASN A 350 -41.10 6.51 -1.63
C ASN A 350 -39.79 5.69 -1.65
N ARG A 351 -38.63 6.36 -1.66
CA ARG A 351 -37.29 5.74 -1.73
C ARG A 351 -37.03 4.97 -3.02
N GLU A 352 -37.72 5.30 -4.09
CA GLU A 352 -37.48 4.77 -5.43
C GLU A 352 -36.43 5.62 -6.14
N ILE A 353 -35.49 4.98 -6.85
CA ILE A 353 -34.48 5.68 -7.64
C ILE A 353 -35.15 6.25 -8.90
N VAL A 354 -35.19 7.57 -9.00
CA VAL A 354 -35.77 8.29 -10.15
C VAL A 354 -34.71 8.71 -11.17
N HIS A 355 -33.46 8.86 -10.73
CA HIS A 355 -32.34 9.20 -11.58
C HIS A 355 -31.02 8.76 -10.94
N LYS A 356 -30.02 8.43 -11.76
CA LYS A 356 -28.69 8.04 -11.27
C LYS A 356 -27.65 8.26 -12.36
N CYS A 357 -26.39 8.33 -11.95
CA CYS A 357 -25.27 8.28 -12.88
C CYS A 357 -24.05 7.66 -12.18
N TYR A 358 -23.22 6.99 -12.96
CA TYR A 358 -21.98 6.33 -12.54
C TYR A 358 -20.89 6.74 -13.52
N VAL A 359 -19.84 7.42 -13.04
CA VAL A 359 -18.73 7.88 -13.89
C VAL A 359 -17.38 7.69 -13.20
N PRO A 360 -16.27 7.61 -13.96
CA PRO A 360 -14.93 7.66 -13.40
C PRO A 360 -14.64 8.98 -12.66
N THR A 361 -14.01 8.92 -11.48
CA THR A 361 -13.61 10.10 -10.68
C THR A 361 -12.41 10.84 -11.30
N GLN A 362 -11.54 10.11 -12.01
CA GLN A 362 -10.32 10.65 -12.66
C GLN A 362 -9.40 11.46 -11.72
N GLY A 363 -9.44 11.20 -10.41
CA GLY A 363 -8.68 11.97 -9.41
C GLY A 363 -9.18 13.40 -9.20
N LYS A 364 -10.34 13.76 -9.77
CA LYS A 364 -10.90 15.12 -9.73
C LYS A 364 -12.30 15.12 -9.09
N PRO A 365 -12.42 14.82 -7.79
CA PRO A 365 -13.70 14.55 -7.15
C PRO A 365 -14.71 15.70 -7.25
N ILE A 366 -14.26 16.95 -7.15
CA ILE A 366 -15.17 18.12 -7.23
C ILE A 366 -15.57 18.42 -8.68
N GLU A 367 -14.62 18.49 -9.63
CA GLU A 367 -14.95 18.74 -11.05
C GLU A 367 -15.92 17.68 -11.59
N VAL A 368 -15.68 16.40 -11.27
CA VAL A 368 -16.59 15.31 -11.65
C VAL A 368 -17.94 15.46 -10.98
N THR A 369 -17.99 15.89 -9.72
CA THR A 369 -19.27 16.18 -9.04
C THR A 369 -20.01 17.32 -9.73
N GLN A 370 -19.34 18.41 -10.12
CA GLN A 370 -19.96 19.52 -10.85
C GLN A 370 -20.57 19.04 -12.18
N ARG A 371 -19.85 18.20 -12.94
CA ARG A 371 -20.36 17.57 -14.17
C ARG A 371 -21.59 16.70 -13.90
N LEU A 372 -21.61 15.94 -12.80
CA LEU A 372 -22.77 15.14 -12.41
C LEU A 372 -23.97 16.02 -12.00
N LEU A 373 -23.73 17.16 -11.35
CA LEU A 373 -24.79 18.11 -11.02
C LEU A 373 -25.36 18.80 -12.28
N GLN A 374 -24.50 19.12 -13.26
CA GLN A 374 -24.94 19.59 -14.58
C GLN A 374 -25.85 18.56 -15.24
N HIS A 375 -25.46 17.29 -15.21
CA HIS A 375 -26.27 16.19 -15.75
C HIS A 375 -27.65 16.09 -15.06
N ILE A 376 -27.73 16.26 -13.74
CA ILE A 376 -29.01 16.31 -13.02
C ILE A 376 -29.85 17.50 -13.48
N ARG A 377 -29.25 18.70 -13.56
CA ARG A 377 -29.94 19.92 -14.00
C ARG A 377 -30.53 19.72 -15.40
N ASP A 378 -29.72 19.24 -16.34
CA ASP A 378 -30.09 19.15 -17.75
C ASP A 378 -31.14 18.07 -18.02
N GLU A 379 -31.11 16.94 -17.30
CA GLU A 379 -32.05 15.83 -17.53
C GLU A 379 -33.35 15.93 -16.71
N VAL A 380 -33.27 16.36 -15.44
CA VAL A 380 -34.43 16.31 -14.51
C VAL A 380 -34.62 17.58 -13.67
N GLY A 381 -33.72 18.57 -13.76
CA GLY A 381 -33.68 19.73 -12.86
C GLY A 381 -34.98 20.51 -12.77
N ASP A 382 -35.65 20.77 -13.90
CA ASP A 382 -36.92 21.53 -13.94
C ASP A 382 -38.11 20.77 -13.31
N ARG A 383 -37.95 19.47 -13.05
CA ARG A 383 -39.03 18.60 -12.54
C ARG A 383 -38.88 18.29 -11.06
N VAL A 384 -37.71 18.47 -10.48
CA VAL A 384 -37.39 17.97 -9.14
C VAL A 384 -36.93 19.07 -8.19
N GLU A 385 -37.29 18.94 -6.92
CA GLU A 385 -36.81 19.80 -5.83
C GLU A 385 -35.92 18.97 -4.90
N ILE A 386 -34.62 19.29 -4.83
CA ILE A 386 -33.67 18.60 -3.95
C ILE A 386 -33.85 19.10 -2.51
N VAL A 387 -34.51 18.28 -1.68
CA VAL A 387 -34.86 18.62 -0.28
C VAL A 387 -33.90 18.02 0.76
N GLY A 388 -32.97 17.17 0.34
CA GLY A 388 -31.88 16.69 1.19
C GLY A 388 -30.72 16.15 0.39
N THR A 389 -29.50 16.36 0.88
CA THR A 389 -28.27 15.91 0.23
C THR A 389 -27.36 15.15 1.18
N ALA A 390 -26.74 14.08 0.68
CA ALA A 390 -25.76 13.30 1.41
C ALA A 390 -24.53 12.97 0.57
N THR A 391 -23.37 12.87 1.21
CA THR A 391 -22.15 12.33 0.60
C THR A 391 -21.63 11.10 1.35
N THR A 392 -21.09 10.16 0.59
CA THR A 392 -20.39 8.96 1.08
C THR A 392 -19.16 8.63 0.21
N GLY A 393 -18.45 7.55 0.52
CA GLY A 393 -17.20 7.17 -0.14
C GLY A 393 -15.97 7.90 0.40
N SER A 394 -14.81 7.64 -0.20
CA SER A 394 -13.51 8.18 0.23
C SER A 394 -13.38 9.71 0.11
N GLY A 395 -14.05 10.34 -0.85
CA GLY A 395 -14.05 11.79 -1.09
C GLY A 395 -15.21 12.55 -0.42
N ARG A 396 -16.00 11.87 0.44
CA ARG A 396 -17.24 12.41 1.02
C ARG A 396 -17.10 13.74 1.74
N ASN A 397 -15.99 13.94 2.45
CA ASN A 397 -15.76 15.17 3.21
C ASN A 397 -15.51 16.34 2.26
N VAL A 398 -14.70 16.12 1.22
CA VAL A 398 -14.32 17.15 0.24
C VAL A 398 -15.55 17.68 -0.47
N VAL A 399 -16.34 16.77 -1.05
CA VAL A 399 -17.56 17.14 -1.77
C VAL A 399 -18.67 17.56 -0.80
N GLY A 400 -18.72 16.99 0.40
CA GLY A 400 -19.71 17.34 1.41
C GLY A 400 -19.61 18.80 1.87
N ASP A 401 -18.39 19.28 2.10
CA ASP A 401 -18.14 20.67 2.46
C ASP A 401 -18.41 21.63 1.29
N PHE A 402 -17.95 21.25 0.09
CA PHE A 402 -18.16 21.99 -1.15
C PHE A 402 -19.66 22.26 -1.41
N LEU A 403 -20.48 21.21 -1.36
CA LEU A 403 -21.93 21.30 -1.60
C LEU A 403 -22.73 21.80 -0.39
N ASN A 404 -22.13 21.82 0.80
CA ASN A 404 -22.81 22.06 2.07
C ASN A 404 -23.90 21.02 2.41
N VAL A 405 -23.58 19.74 2.26
CA VAL A 405 -24.59 18.67 2.39
C VAL A 405 -25.14 18.50 3.81
N ASP A 406 -26.35 17.94 3.91
CA ASP A 406 -27.06 17.73 5.18
C ASP A 406 -26.49 16.56 6.00
N LEU A 407 -25.89 15.59 5.31
CA LEU A 407 -25.33 14.39 5.92
C LEU A 407 -24.05 13.95 5.20
N ILE A 408 -23.00 13.69 5.98
CA ILE A 408 -21.80 13.01 5.52
C ILE A 408 -21.75 11.68 6.28
N ILE A 409 -21.73 10.56 5.56
CA ILE A 409 -21.82 9.21 6.13
C ILE A 409 -20.75 8.30 5.51
N ASP A 410 -20.17 7.39 6.31
CA ASP A 410 -19.22 6.42 5.80
C ASP A 410 -19.89 5.41 4.85
N GLU A 411 -19.07 4.83 3.97
CA GLU A 411 -19.54 3.94 2.91
C GLU A 411 -20.04 2.59 3.42
N ILE A 412 -19.52 2.09 4.56
CA ILE A 412 -19.96 0.81 5.14
C ILE A 412 -21.40 0.94 5.60
N THR A 413 -21.71 2.01 6.34
CA THR A 413 -23.06 2.30 6.82
C THR A 413 -24.00 2.59 5.65
N ALA A 414 -23.57 3.35 4.64
CA ALA A 414 -24.38 3.65 3.46
C ALA A 414 -24.73 2.39 2.67
N HIS A 415 -23.74 1.55 2.33
CA HIS A 415 -23.98 0.29 1.61
C HIS A 415 -24.90 -0.65 2.39
N ALA A 416 -24.69 -0.78 3.70
CA ALA A 416 -25.55 -1.62 4.54
C ALA A 416 -26.99 -1.12 4.59
N ARG A 417 -27.20 0.19 4.75
CA ARG A 417 -28.54 0.77 4.77
C ARG A 417 -29.26 0.57 3.43
N GLY A 418 -28.56 0.77 2.31
CA GLY A 418 -29.11 0.51 0.97
C GLY A 418 -29.45 -0.96 0.74
N ALA A 419 -28.60 -1.88 1.20
CA ALA A 419 -28.85 -3.32 1.07
C ALA A 419 -30.06 -3.79 1.87
N VAL A 420 -30.21 -3.30 3.12
CA VAL A 420 -31.36 -3.59 3.98
C VAL A 420 -32.67 -3.07 3.39
N GLU A 421 -32.65 -1.93 2.71
CA GLU A 421 -33.85 -1.41 2.04
C GLU A 421 -34.32 -2.34 0.92
N ILE A 422 -33.38 -2.93 0.18
CA ILE A 422 -33.66 -3.84 -0.92
C ILE A 422 -34.14 -5.20 -0.41
N ASP A 423 -33.44 -5.77 0.57
CA ASP A 423 -33.80 -7.04 1.19
C ASP A 423 -33.47 -6.98 2.69
N PRO A 424 -34.49 -6.83 3.57
CA PRO A 424 -34.29 -6.81 5.02
C PRO A 424 -33.68 -8.10 5.59
N THR A 425 -33.69 -9.20 4.82
CA THR A 425 -33.13 -10.50 5.22
C THR A 425 -31.65 -10.66 4.84
N VAL A 426 -31.04 -9.68 4.17
CA VAL A 426 -29.61 -9.69 3.85
C VAL A 426 -28.79 -9.75 5.14
N ASP A 427 -27.84 -10.69 5.17
CA ASP A 427 -26.97 -10.89 6.35
C ASP A 427 -25.49 -10.75 6.01
N THR A 428 -25.13 -10.74 4.73
CA THR A 428 -23.75 -10.55 4.29
C THR A 428 -23.69 -9.75 3.00
N ILE A 429 -22.83 -8.75 2.95
CA ILE A 429 -22.53 -7.98 1.75
C ILE A 429 -21.10 -8.29 1.33
N PHE A 430 -20.96 -8.70 0.08
CA PHE A 430 -19.70 -8.66 -0.64
C PHE A 430 -19.71 -7.42 -1.53
N GLU A 431 -18.76 -6.51 -1.34
CA GLU A 431 -18.58 -5.35 -2.22
C GLU A 431 -17.16 -5.41 -2.78
N ILE A 432 -17.04 -5.43 -4.10
CA ILE A 432 -15.74 -5.31 -4.76
C ILE A 432 -15.77 -4.00 -5.53
N GLY A 433 -15.07 -3.01 -4.99
CA GLY A 433 -14.93 -1.70 -5.60
C GLY A 433 -13.87 -1.67 -6.69
N GLY A 434 -13.50 -0.44 -7.10
CA GLY A 434 -12.42 -0.23 -8.05
C GLY A 434 -11.03 -0.48 -7.45
N GLN A 435 -10.77 -0.06 -6.21
CA GLN A 435 -9.47 -0.27 -5.52
C GLN A 435 -9.57 -0.97 -4.18
N ASP A 436 -10.73 -0.91 -3.56
CA ASP A 436 -10.98 -1.56 -2.29
C ASP A 436 -12.03 -2.65 -2.46
N SER A 437 -12.09 -3.51 -1.46
CA SER A 437 -13.05 -4.59 -1.40
C SER A 437 -13.45 -4.75 0.04
N LYS A 438 -14.75 -4.89 0.27
CA LYS A 438 -15.36 -4.78 1.58
C LYS A 438 -16.21 -6.01 1.84
N TYR A 439 -16.14 -6.47 3.06
CA TYR A 439 -17.03 -7.46 3.64
C TYR A 439 -17.84 -6.76 4.73
N ILE A 440 -19.16 -6.96 4.74
CA ILE A 440 -20.04 -6.43 5.79
C ILE A 440 -20.97 -7.53 6.25
N TYR A 441 -21.01 -7.79 7.56
CA TYR A 441 -21.97 -8.67 8.19
C TYR A 441 -23.07 -7.85 8.84
N ILE A 442 -24.31 -8.16 8.47
CA ILE A 442 -25.51 -7.47 8.96
C ILE A 442 -26.25 -8.39 9.91
N ALA A 443 -26.70 -7.84 11.04
CA ALA A 443 -27.70 -8.50 11.87
C ALA A 443 -28.68 -7.46 12.40
N ASN A 444 -29.96 -7.84 12.49
CA ASN A 444 -31.04 -6.95 12.89
C ASN A 444 -31.04 -5.63 12.09
N THR A 445 -30.77 -5.69 10.79
CA THR A 445 -30.69 -4.52 9.90
C THR A 445 -29.52 -3.55 10.12
N TYR A 446 -28.59 -3.86 11.03
CA TYR A 446 -27.41 -3.04 11.31
C TYR A 446 -26.08 -3.77 11.01
N PRO A 447 -25.04 -3.06 10.54
CA PRO A 447 -23.68 -3.60 10.50
C PRO A 447 -23.20 -3.98 11.90
N LEU A 448 -22.77 -5.24 12.07
CA LEU A 448 -22.15 -5.72 13.31
C LEU A 448 -20.67 -6.09 13.15
N ASP A 449 -20.25 -6.41 11.92
CA ASP A 449 -18.85 -6.71 11.61
C ASP A 449 -18.55 -6.24 10.19
N PHE A 450 -17.32 -5.81 9.96
CA PHE A 450 -16.86 -5.44 8.64
C PHE A 450 -15.37 -5.74 8.50
N ASP A 451 -14.93 -5.91 7.27
CA ASP A 451 -13.52 -5.94 6.93
C ASP A 451 -13.31 -5.30 5.57
N MET A 452 -12.09 -4.83 5.34
CA MET A 452 -11.68 -4.28 4.06
C MET A 452 -10.28 -4.80 3.74
N ASN A 453 -9.95 -4.88 2.45
CA ASN A 453 -8.57 -5.14 2.05
C ASN A 453 -7.62 -4.13 2.74
N LYS A 454 -6.66 -4.65 3.51
CA LYS A 454 -5.89 -3.85 4.47
C LYS A 454 -5.12 -2.70 3.83
N VAL A 455 -4.35 -3.01 2.78
CA VAL A 455 -3.49 -2.04 2.06
C VAL A 455 -3.43 -2.30 0.54
N CYS A 456 -3.74 -3.51 0.08
CA CYS A 456 -3.49 -3.94 -1.30
C CYS A 456 -4.78 -3.97 -2.15
N ALA A 457 -4.79 -3.27 -3.29
CA ALA A 457 -5.88 -3.28 -4.27
C ALA A 457 -5.91 -4.54 -5.18
N ALA A 458 -5.19 -5.60 -4.82
CA ALA A 458 -5.21 -6.84 -5.58
C ALA A 458 -6.60 -7.48 -5.56
N GLY A 459 -7.05 -8.01 -6.70
CA GLY A 459 -8.36 -8.65 -6.82
C GLY A 459 -9.56 -7.70 -6.88
N THR A 460 -9.35 -6.43 -7.25
CA THR A 460 -10.42 -5.41 -7.34
C THR A 460 -10.85 -5.15 -8.79
N GLY A 461 -11.92 -4.39 -9.00
CA GLY A 461 -12.44 -4.09 -10.34
C GLY A 461 -11.46 -3.33 -11.25
N SER A 462 -10.55 -2.53 -10.69
CA SER A 462 -9.54 -1.85 -11.50
C SER A 462 -8.56 -2.80 -12.16
N PHE A 463 -8.28 -3.95 -11.53
CA PHE A 463 -7.42 -4.97 -12.12
C PHE A 463 -8.08 -5.66 -13.32
N LEU A 464 -9.38 -5.96 -13.23
CA LEU A 464 -10.14 -6.47 -14.36
C LEU A 464 -10.12 -5.50 -15.54
N HIS A 465 -10.32 -4.22 -15.26
CA HIS A 465 -10.33 -3.19 -16.29
C HIS A 465 -8.95 -3.03 -16.95
N GLU A 466 -7.87 -3.01 -16.16
CA GLU A 466 -6.49 -2.93 -16.67
C GLU A 466 -6.15 -4.12 -17.57
N LEU A 467 -6.50 -5.35 -17.16
CA LEU A 467 -6.26 -6.53 -17.97
C LEU A 467 -7.13 -6.56 -19.23
N ALA A 468 -8.40 -6.19 -19.12
CA ALA A 468 -9.29 -6.11 -20.27
C ALA A 468 -8.73 -5.14 -21.32
N ASN A 469 -8.34 -3.94 -20.91
CA ASN A 469 -7.72 -2.94 -21.79
C ASN A 469 -6.41 -3.43 -22.40
N LYS A 470 -5.55 -4.09 -21.61
CA LYS A 470 -4.28 -4.65 -22.10
C LYS A 470 -4.47 -5.69 -23.21
N TYR A 471 -5.57 -6.44 -23.18
CA TYR A 471 -5.91 -7.44 -24.18
C TYR A 471 -6.91 -6.95 -25.24
N GLY A 472 -7.26 -5.66 -25.24
CA GLY A 472 -8.22 -5.08 -26.18
C GLY A 472 -9.65 -5.62 -26.02
N ILE A 473 -10.01 -6.08 -24.83
CA ILE A 473 -11.35 -6.56 -24.49
C ILE A 473 -12.13 -5.41 -23.83
N ASN A 474 -13.35 -5.16 -24.28
CA ASN A 474 -14.28 -4.29 -23.56
C ASN A 474 -14.73 -4.94 -22.25
N ILE A 475 -14.43 -4.28 -21.13
CA ILE A 475 -14.81 -4.78 -19.80
C ILE A 475 -16.34 -4.88 -19.64
N VAL A 476 -17.11 -4.06 -20.36
CA VAL A 476 -18.57 -4.07 -20.39
C VAL A 476 -19.06 -4.94 -21.55
N GLY A 477 -19.83 -5.98 -21.23
CA GLY A 477 -20.41 -6.89 -22.24
C GLY A 477 -19.43 -7.96 -22.73
N GLU A 478 -18.38 -7.59 -23.46
CA GLU A 478 -17.50 -8.55 -24.14
C GLU A 478 -16.74 -9.47 -23.17
N PHE A 479 -16.16 -8.92 -22.11
CA PHE A 479 -15.39 -9.71 -21.14
C PHE A 479 -16.19 -10.88 -20.54
N GLN A 480 -17.44 -10.64 -20.16
CA GLN A 480 -18.28 -11.69 -19.58
C GLN A 480 -18.68 -12.74 -20.61
N GLU A 481 -18.87 -12.37 -21.87
CA GLU A 481 -19.21 -13.31 -22.95
C GLU A 481 -18.03 -14.26 -23.21
N ILE A 482 -16.82 -13.71 -23.29
CA ILE A 482 -15.58 -14.48 -23.39
C ILE A 482 -15.44 -15.43 -22.19
N ALA A 483 -15.60 -14.93 -20.96
CA ALA A 483 -15.49 -15.75 -19.74
C ALA A 483 -16.50 -16.90 -19.69
N LEU A 484 -17.76 -16.65 -20.04
CA LEU A 484 -18.84 -17.65 -20.01
C LEU A 484 -18.75 -18.65 -21.17
N SER A 485 -18.07 -18.30 -22.27
CA SER A 485 -17.85 -19.20 -23.41
C SER A 485 -16.82 -20.30 -23.15
N SER A 486 -15.93 -20.12 -22.17
CA SER A 486 -14.89 -21.08 -21.83
C SER A 486 -15.48 -22.41 -21.36
N GLU A 487 -14.97 -23.52 -21.91
CA GLU A 487 -15.30 -24.88 -21.46
C GLU A 487 -14.31 -25.38 -20.42
N THR A 488 -13.06 -24.90 -20.49
CA THR A 488 -11.93 -25.35 -19.68
C THR A 488 -11.21 -24.20 -18.96
N PRO A 489 -11.86 -23.48 -18.02
CA PRO A 489 -11.23 -22.36 -17.32
C PRO A 489 -9.93 -22.78 -16.61
N VAL A 490 -8.82 -22.07 -16.85
CA VAL A 490 -7.54 -22.41 -16.20
C VAL A 490 -7.50 -21.88 -14.77
N LYS A 491 -7.03 -22.69 -13.82
CA LYS A 491 -6.77 -22.22 -12.45
C LYS A 491 -5.50 -21.38 -12.40
N LEU A 492 -5.69 -20.07 -12.24
CA LEU A 492 -4.61 -19.11 -11.97
C LEU A 492 -4.34 -19.02 -10.47
N ALA A 493 -3.13 -18.62 -10.06
CA ALA A 493 -2.80 -18.47 -8.64
C ALA A 493 -3.56 -17.29 -7.98
N GLU A 494 -4.16 -17.49 -6.81
CA GLU A 494 -4.96 -16.49 -6.09
C GLU A 494 -4.15 -15.49 -5.22
N ARG A 495 -2.95 -15.10 -5.67
CA ARG A 495 -1.98 -14.30 -4.89
C ARG A 495 -2.13 -12.79 -5.06
N CYS A 496 -1.18 -12.14 -5.73
CA CYS A 496 -1.18 -10.71 -6.03
C CYS A 496 -1.48 -10.56 -7.52
N THR A 497 -2.01 -9.40 -7.92
CA THR A 497 -2.29 -9.08 -9.33
C THR A 497 -1.06 -9.22 -10.22
N VAL A 498 0.12 -8.87 -9.71
CA VAL A 498 1.39 -9.06 -10.43
C VAL A 498 1.64 -10.54 -10.75
N PHE A 499 1.42 -11.44 -9.79
CA PHE A 499 1.60 -12.88 -10.03
C PHE A 499 0.49 -13.46 -10.91
N MET A 500 -0.75 -12.98 -10.75
CA MET A 500 -1.85 -13.37 -11.64
C MET A 500 -1.55 -12.96 -13.09
N GLU A 501 -0.97 -11.77 -13.31
CA GLU A 501 -0.54 -11.30 -14.62
C GLU A 501 0.63 -12.14 -15.17
N SER A 502 1.63 -12.45 -14.34
CA SER A 502 2.73 -13.35 -14.74
C SER A 502 2.22 -14.73 -15.16
N ASP A 503 1.25 -15.29 -14.43
CA ASP A 503 0.61 -16.56 -14.78
C ASP A 503 -0.13 -16.45 -16.13
N LEU A 504 -0.90 -15.38 -16.34
CA LEU A 504 -1.59 -15.13 -17.61
C LEU A 504 -0.61 -15.08 -18.78
N VAL A 505 0.49 -14.33 -18.66
CA VAL A 505 1.51 -14.21 -19.69
C VAL A 505 2.18 -15.57 -19.94
N SER A 506 2.53 -16.29 -18.88
CA SER A 506 3.14 -17.62 -18.96
C SER A 506 2.24 -18.64 -19.67
N TYR A 507 0.95 -18.67 -19.35
CA TYR A 507 0.00 -19.57 -19.99
C TYR A 507 -0.35 -19.16 -21.43
N LEU A 508 -0.39 -17.86 -21.73
CA LEU A 508 -0.56 -17.38 -23.10
C LEU A 508 0.63 -17.79 -23.97
N GLN A 509 1.86 -17.67 -23.47
CA GLN A 509 3.09 -18.13 -24.15
C GLN A 509 3.13 -19.64 -24.40
N LYS A 510 2.35 -20.38 -23.61
CA LYS A 510 2.15 -21.82 -23.70
C LYS A 510 1.02 -22.21 -24.66
N GLY A 511 0.34 -21.25 -25.27
CA GLY A 511 -0.73 -21.48 -26.24
C GLY A 511 -2.11 -21.71 -25.63
N VAL A 512 -2.30 -21.40 -24.35
CA VAL A 512 -3.63 -21.50 -23.71
C VAL A 512 -4.56 -20.46 -24.34
N PRO A 513 -5.79 -20.84 -24.74
CA PRO A 513 -6.77 -19.91 -25.28
C PRO A 513 -7.08 -18.77 -24.31
N GLN A 514 -7.17 -17.55 -24.83
CA GLN A 514 -7.51 -16.37 -24.05
C GLN A 514 -8.87 -16.51 -23.34
N THR A 515 -9.84 -17.21 -23.95
CA THR A 515 -11.15 -17.54 -23.35
C THR A 515 -11.00 -18.24 -22.00
N ASP A 516 -10.15 -19.25 -21.92
CA ASP A 516 -9.93 -20.05 -20.71
C ASP A 516 -9.16 -19.27 -19.63
N LEU A 517 -8.27 -18.37 -20.05
CA LEU A 517 -7.54 -17.47 -19.16
C LEU A 517 -8.46 -16.42 -18.53
N ILE A 518 -9.34 -15.82 -19.32
CA ILE A 518 -10.31 -14.82 -18.86
C ILE A 518 -11.33 -15.45 -17.88
N ALA A 519 -11.79 -16.67 -18.16
CA ALA A 519 -12.63 -17.42 -17.21
C ALA A 519 -11.86 -17.78 -15.92
N GLY A 520 -10.59 -18.17 -16.04
CA GLY A 520 -9.69 -18.39 -14.92
C GLY A 520 -9.49 -17.15 -14.03
N LEU A 521 -9.45 -15.96 -14.65
CA LEU A 521 -9.32 -14.68 -13.97
C LEU A 521 -10.53 -14.37 -13.08
N CYS A 522 -11.76 -14.68 -13.52
CA CYS A 522 -12.95 -14.56 -12.69
C CYS A 522 -12.83 -15.37 -11.39
N TYR A 523 -12.33 -16.61 -11.49
CA TYR A 523 -12.07 -17.44 -10.31
C TYR A 523 -10.98 -16.87 -9.41
N ALA A 524 -9.86 -16.43 -9.99
CA ALA A 524 -8.74 -15.89 -9.24
C ALA A 524 -9.16 -14.70 -8.36
N ILE A 525 -10.02 -13.82 -8.87
CA ILE A 525 -10.57 -12.67 -8.13
C ILE A 525 -11.47 -13.12 -6.98
N VAL A 526 -12.37 -14.07 -7.22
CA VAL A 526 -13.27 -14.59 -6.19
C VAL A 526 -12.49 -15.25 -5.06
N TYR A 527 -11.53 -16.12 -5.40
CA TYR A 527 -10.68 -16.76 -4.38
C TYR A 527 -9.82 -15.74 -3.63
N ASN A 528 -9.28 -14.75 -4.34
CA ASN A 528 -8.52 -13.69 -3.71
C ASN A 528 -9.38 -12.90 -2.70
N TYR A 529 -10.58 -12.47 -3.09
CA TYR A 529 -11.51 -11.77 -2.22
C TYR A 529 -11.90 -12.61 -0.99
N LEU A 530 -12.28 -13.88 -1.19
CA LEU A 530 -12.66 -14.76 -0.08
C LEU A 530 -11.49 -15.03 0.88
N ASN A 531 -10.28 -15.21 0.37
CA ASN A 531 -9.13 -15.52 1.21
C ASN A 531 -8.54 -14.28 1.90
N ARG A 532 -8.56 -13.11 1.25
CA ARG A 532 -7.86 -11.90 1.72
C ARG A 532 -8.75 -10.91 2.45
N VAL A 533 -10.03 -10.81 2.07
CA VAL A 533 -10.99 -9.87 2.68
C VAL A 533 -11.91 -10.60 3.65
N VAL A 534 -12.57 -11.67 3.20
CA VAL A 534 -13.51 -12.43 4.05
C VAL A 534 -12.77 -13.28 5.08
N GLY A 535 -11.70 -13.97 4.66
CA GLY A 535 -10.90 -14.85 5.51
C GLY A 535 -11.74 -15.92 6.21
N LYS A 536 -11.67 -15.98 7.54
CA LYS A 536 -12.45 -16.92 8.38
C LYS A 536 -13.75 -16.31 8.93
N ARG A 537 -14.17 -15.14 8.44
CA ARG A 537 -15.39 -14.47 8.91
C ARG A 537 -16.64 -15.23 8.49
N LYS A 538 -17.73 -14.98 9.21
CA LYS A 538 -19.00 -15.69 9.04
C LYS A 538 -19.71 -15.24 7.76
N ILE A 539 -19.71 -16.06 6.72
CA ILE A 539 -20.58 -15.81 5.56
C ILE A 539 -21.99 -16.31 5.88
N GLY A 540 -22.93 -15.38 6.03
CA GLY A 540 -24.35 -15.66 6.29
C GLY A 540 -25.05 -16.36 5.12
N LYS A 541 -26.37 -16.56 5.22
CA LYS A 541 -27.18 -17.29 4.24
C LYS A 541 -27.53 -16.43 3.02
N LYS A 542 -27.79 -15.14 3.21
CA LYS A 542 -28.30 -14.19 2.21
C LYS A 542 -27.20 -13.19 1.86
N VAL A 543 -26.40 -13.59 0.89
CA VAL A 543 -25.22 -12.82 0.44
C VAL A 543 -25.61 -11.91 -0.70
N MET A 544 -25.46 -10.59 -0.52
CA MET A 544 -25.62 -9.60 -1.59
C MET A 544 -24.27 -9.21 -2.18
N PHE A 545 -24.15 -9.21 -3.50
CA PHE A 545 -22.92 -8.85 -4.19
C PHE A 545 -23.05 -7.51 -4.92
N LEU A 546 -22.16 -6.58 -4.58
CA LEU A 546 -22.18 -5.16 -4.96
C LEU A 546 -20.85 -4.71 -5.58
N GLY A 547 -20.85 -3.49 -6.11
CA GLY A 547 -19.68 -2.87 -6.73
C GLY A 547 -19.54 -3.17 -8.23
N GLY A 548 -18.55 -2.59 -8.89
CA GLY A 548 -18.39 -2.68 -10.36
C GLY A 548 -18.35 -4.11 -10.91
N PRO A 549 -17.52 -5.02 -10.36
CA PRO A 549 -17.44 -6.41 -10.81
C PRO A 549 -18.73 -7.22 -10.65
N SER A 550 -19.68 -6.78 -9.82
CA SER A 550 -21.02 -7.40 -9.75
C SER A 550 -21.85 -7.17 -11.02
N LEU A 551 -21.42 -6.28 -11.91
CA LEU A 551 -21.98 -6.09 -13.24
C LEU A 551 -21.53 -7.16 -14.24
N ASN A 552 -20.49 -7.93 -13.92
CA ASN A 552 -19.93 -8.95 -14.80
C ASN A 552 -20.48 -10.34 -14.46
N LYS A 553 -21.28 -10.93 -15.37
CA LYS A 553 -21.90 -12.25 -15.17
C LYS A 553 -20.88 -13.37 -14.88
N GLY A 554 -19.69 -13.31 -15.48
CA GLY A 554 -18.62 -14.30 -15.26
C GLY A 554 -18.12 -14.30 -13.82
N VAL A 555 -17.97 -13.12 -13.20
CA VAL A 555 -17.57 -13.00 -11.78
C VAL A 555 -18.67 -13.51 -10.85
N VAL A 556 -19.94 -13.21 -11.14
CA VAL A 556 -21.08 -13.72 -10.36
C VAL A 556 -21.17 -15.25 -10.47
N ALA A 557 -21.00 -15.81 -11.68
CA ALA A 557 -20.95 -17.25 -11.91
C ALA A 557 -19.80 -17.92 -11.12
N ALA A 558 -18.64 -17.26 -11.06
CA ALA A 558 -17.50 -17.74 -10.28
C ALA A 558 -17.82 -17.79 -8.78
N PHE A 559 -18.44 -16.73 -8.21
CA PHE A 559 -18.89 -16.74 -6.81
C PHE A 559 -19.92 -17.84 -6.55
N GLU A 560 -20.89 -18.02 -7.45
CA GLU A 560 -21.90 -19.08 -7.33
C GLU A 560 -21.26 -20.47 -7.31
N ASN A 561 -20.28 -20.72 -8.19
CA ASN A 561 -19.54 -21.97 -8.26
C ASN A 561 -18.69 -22.21 -7.00
N VAL A 562 -18.03 -21.18 -6.47
CA VAL A 562 -17.15 -21.29 -5.29
C VAL A 562 -17.95 -21.43 -4.00
N LEU A 563 -19.04 -20.68 -3.82
CA LEU A 563 -19.89 -20.72 -2.63
C LEU A 563 -20.88 -21.89 -2.66
N GLY A 564 -21.18 -22.44 -3.83
CA GLY A 564 -22.19 -23.48 -4.02
C GLY A 564 -23.63 -22.99 -3.85
N ARG A 565 -23.87 -21.68 -3.83
CA ARG A 565 -25.19 -21.04 -3.61
C ARG A 565 -25.33 -19.76 -4.43
N GLY A 566 -26.58 -19.38 -4.71
CA GLY A 566 -26.90 -18.13 -5.40
C GLY A 566 -26.65 -16.90 -4.53
N LEU A 567 -26.43 -15.76 -5.19
CA LEU A 567 -26.24 -14.45 -4.56
C LEU A 567 -27.45 -13.55 -4.84
N ILE A 568 -27.60 -12.49 -4.06
CA ILE A 568 -28.52 -11.38 -4.36
C ILE A 568 -27.74 -10.35 -5.16
N VAL A 569 -28.18 -10.09 -6.39
CA VAL A 569 -27.57 -9.11 -7.30
C VAL A 569 -28.67 -8.11 -7.69
N PRO A 570 -28.86 -7.02 -6.92
CA PRO A 570 -30.00 -6.14 -7.15
C PRO A 570 -29.85 -5.27 -8.40
N LYS A 571 -30.97 -4.73 -8.90
CA LYS A 571 -30.96 -3.64 -9.87
C LYS A 571 -30.24 -2.43 -9.26
N HIS A 572 -29.49 -1.68 -10.07
CA HIS A 572 -28.79 -0.44 -9.67
C HIS A 572 -27.70 -0.61 -8.57
N ARG A 573 -27.20 -1.84 -8.39
CA ARG A 573 -26.17 -2.20 -7.39
C ARG A 573 -24.88 -1.39 -7.47
N GLU A 574 -24.55 -0.83 -8.63
CA GLU A 574 -23.38 0.02 -8.87
C GLU A 574 -23.47 1.41 -8.22
N VAL A 575 -24.67 1.86 -7.84
CA VAL A 575 -24.91 3.12 -7.13
C VAL A 575 -25.45 2.92 -5.71
N LEU A 576 -25.36 1.69 -5.16
CA LEU A 576 -26.01 1.38 -3.87
C LEU A 576 -25.47 2.20 -2.70
N GLY A 577 -24.19 2.56 -2.69
CA GLY A 577 -23.62 3.46 -1.67
C GLY A 577 -24.30 4.83 -1.69
N ALA A 578 -24.48 5.41 -2.88
CA ALA A 578 -25.19 6.67 -3.06
C ALA A 578 -26.67 6.54 -2.68
N TYR A 579 -27.32 5.44 -3.05
CA TYR A 579 -28.71 5.14 -2.67
C TYR A 579 -28.89 5.08 -1.15
N GLY A 580 -28.03 4.33 -0.45
CA GLY A 580 -28.05 4.25 1.00
C GLY A 580 -27.82 5.59 1.68
N ALA A 581 -26.90 6.41 1.16
CA ALA A 581 -26.69 7.78 1.66
C ALA A 581 -27.94 8.66 1.48
N ALA A 582 -28.62 8.56 0.32
CA ALA A 582 -29.87 9.28 0.04
C ALA A 582 -31.00 8.86 1.01
N ILE A 583 -31.13 7.57 1.32
CA ILE A 583 -32.07 7.07 2.33
C ILE A 583 -31.72 7.62 3.72
N SER A 584 -30.46 7.58 4.11
CA SER A 584 -30.04 8.04 5.44
C SER A 584 -30.32 9.53 5.65
N VAL A 585 -30.13 10.38 4.63
CA VAL A 585 -30.52 11.79 4.76
C VAL A 585 -32.03 11.98 4.76
N HIS A 586 -32.79 11.20 3.96
CA HIS A 586 -34.25 11.22 4.02
C HIS A 586 -34.75 10.90 5.44
N GLU A 587 -34.28 9.81 6.04
CA GLU A 587 -34.65 9.41 7.40
C GLU A 587 -34.27 10.49 8.43
N LYS A 588 -33.05 11.03 8.33
CA LYS A 588 -32.59 12.09 9.22
C LYS A 588 -33.45 13.35 9.11
N MET A 589 -33.73 13.83 7.90
CA MET A 589 -34.56 15.02 7.67
C MET A 589 -35.96 14.82 8.25
N THR A 590 -36.55 13.63 8.06
CA THR A 590 -37.87 13.28 8.61
C THR A 590 -37.85 13.27 10.15
N VAL A 591 -36.84 12.66 10.77
CA VAL A 591 -36.70 12.63 12.24
C VAL A 591 -36.45 14.04 12.82
N GLU A 592 -35.65 14.87 12.13
CA GLU A 592 -35.36 16.25 12.54
C GLU A 592 -36.52 17.23 12.20
N GLY A 593 -37.57 16.79 11.51
CA GLY A 593 -38.66 17.65 11.04
C GLY A 593 -38.21 18.74 10.06
N ARG A 594 -37.13 18.50 9.31
CA ARG A 594 -36.54 19.46 8.38
C ARG A 594 -37.05 19.23 6.96
N GLU A 595 -37.66 20.25 6.38
CA GLU A 595 -38.19 20.19 5.00
C GLU A 595 -37.26 20.83 3.96
N LYS A 596 -36.22 21.54 4.39
CA LYS A 596 -35.26 22.23 3.52
C LYS A 596 -33.83 21.76 3.77
N SER A 597 -33.13 21.52 2.67
CA SER A 597 -31.71 21.16 2.64
C SER A 597 -30.83 22.37 3.00
N SER A 598 -29.66 22.10 3.59
CA SER A 598 -28.56 23.07 3.71
C SER A 598 -27.76 23.21 2.41
N PHE A 599 -28.06 22.39 1.39
CA PHE A 599 -27.43 22.43 0.07
C PHE A 599 -27.48 23.84 -0.53
N ARG A 600 -26.35 24.32 -1.05
CA ARG A 600 -26.23 25.67 -1.63
C ARG A 600 -26.93 25.86 -2.98
N GLY A 601 -27.53 24.80 -3.53
CA GLY A 601 -28.24 24.81 -4.81
C GLY A 601 -27.38 24.39 -6.01
N LEU A 602 -28.04 23.92 -7.08
CA LEU A 602 -27.38 23.39 -8.28
C LEU A 602 -26.54 24.46 -9.00
N GLU A 603 -27.13 25.61 -9.33
CA GLU A 603 -26.44 26.67 -10.08
C GLU A 603 -25.21 27.23 -9.37
N SER A 604 -25.29 27.41 -8.04
CA SER A 604 -24.16 27.86 -7.23
C SER A 604 -23.02 26.83 -7.26
N ALA A 605 -23.33 25.55 -7.07
CA ALA A 605 -22.32 24.49 -7.06
C ALA A 605 -21.70 24.26 -8.45
N ILE A 606 -22.51 24.31 -9.52
CA ILE A 606 -22.05 24.08 -10.90
C ILE A 606 -21.08 25.16 -11.36
N ASN A 607 -21.36 26.43 -11.05
CA ASN A 607 -20.59 27.57 -11.56
C ASN A 607 -19.44 28.00 -10.62
N ASP A 608 -19.25 27.31 -9.49
CA ASP A 608 -18.20 27.65 -8.54
C ASP A 608 -16.79 27.43 -9.12
N ARG A 609 -15.89 28.36 -8.83
CA ARG A 609 -14.50 28.31 -9.27
C ARG A 609 -13.65 27.79 -8.12
N MET A 610 -13.01 26.64 -8.34
CA MET A 610 -12.21 25.93 -7.34
C MET A 610 -10.85 26.59 -7.06
N GLU A 611 -10.83 27.88 -6.75
CA GLU A 611 -9.61 28.56 -6.36
C GLU A 611 -9.18 28.13 -4.95
N TYR A 612 -7.91 27.76 -4.79
CA TYR A 612 -7.36 27.39 -3.50
C TYR A 612 -6.02 28.07 -3.25
N LYS A 613 -5.70 28.25 -1.96
CA LYS A 613 -4.39 28.73 -1.51
C LYS A 613 -3.62 27.60 -0.84
N GLU A 614 -2.37 27.40 -1.24
CA GLU A 614 -1.48 26.48 -0.54
C GLU A 614 -0.79 27.17 0.63
N LYS A 615 -0.69 26.47 1.77
CA LYS A 615 0.06 26.95 2.93
C LYS A 615 0.70 25.78 3.67
N ILE A 616 1.90 25.99 4.21
CA ILE A 616 2.51 25.04 5.16
C ILE A 616 1.79 25.13 6.51
N CYS A 617 1.45 23.97 7.08
CA CYS A 617 0.79 23.86 8.36
C CYS A 617 1.74 24.31 9.49
N HIS A 618 1.39 25.41 10.14
CA HIS A 618 2.05 25.90 11.37
C HIS A 618 1.07 25.93 12.56
N ALA A 619 -0.03 25.17 12.48
CA ALA A 619 -1.07 25.22 13.50
C ALA A 619 -0.64 24.60 14.84
N ASP A 620 0.49 23.91 14.88
CA ASP A 620 1.14 23.44 16.11
C ASP A 620 2.62 23.78 15.99
N PRO A 621 3.13 24.73 16.80
CA PRO A 621 4.53 25.14 16.75
C PRO A 621 5.52 24.00 16.99
N ASN A 622 5.09 22.93 17.66
CA ASN A 622 5.92 21.76 17.97
C ASN A 622 5.77 20.64 16.92
N CYS A 623 5.02 20.88 15.85
CA CYS A 623 4.79 19.91 14.79
C CYS A 623 5.84 20.01 13.67
N HIS A 624 6.72 19.02 13.61
CA HIS A 624 7.82 18.95 12.64
C HIS A 624 7.41 18.44 11.24
N ASN A 625 6.14 18.04 11.02
CA ASN A 625 5.70 17.46 9.74
C ASN A 625 5.60 18.47 8.59
N GLN A 626 5.55 19.79 8.87
CA GLN A 626 5.45 20.88 7.88
C GLN A 626 4.48 20.57 6.73
N CYS A 627 3.31 20.00 7.05
CA CYS A 627 2.41 19.47 6.03
C CYS A 627 1.91 20.59 5.12
N LYS A 628 1.81 20.34 3.80
CA LYS A 628 1.07 21.24 2.90
C LYS A 628 -0.42 21.13 3.16
N LEU A 629 -1.09 22.28 3.22
CA LEU A 629 -2.53 22.44 3.32
C LEU A 629 -3.04 23.18 2.10
N LYS A 630 -4.19 22.75 1.57
CA LYS A 630 -4.96 23.46 0.56
C LYS A 630 -6.18 24.07 1.21
N ILE A 631 -6.31 25.38 1.08
CA ILE A 631 -7.39 26.15 1.69
C ILE A 631 -8.28 26.65 0.57
N TYR A 632 -9.48 26.10 0.49
CA TYR A 632 -10.53 26.49 -0.44
C TYR A 632 -11.46 27.48 0.27
N ASP A 633 -12.02 28.41 -0.49
CA ASP A 633 -13.04 29.33 -0.03
C ASP A 633 -14.31 29.09 -0.84
N PHE A 634 -15.35 28.56 -0.20
CA PHE A 634 -16.64 28.26 -0.82
C PHE A 634 -17.71 29.21 -0.27
N ASP A 635 -17.96 30.33 -0.98
CA ASP A 635 -18.87 31.40 -0.55
C ASP A 635 -18.58 31.93 0.87
N GLY A 636 -17.32 32.26 1.15
CA GLY A 636 -16.88 32.75 2.46
C GLY A 636 -16.65 31.66 3.51
N ARG A 637 -16.90 30.38 3.17
CA ARG A 637 -16.63 29.23 4.04
C ARG A 637 -15.27 28.63 3.69
N ARG A 638 -14.32 28.77 4.62
CA ARG A 638 -13.01 28.14 4.48
C ARG A 638 -13.10 26.64 4.71
N SER A 639 -12.63 25.87 3.74
CA SER A 639 -12.45 24.43 3.85
C SER A 639 -10.97 24.10 3.65
N VAL A 640 -10.38 23.40 4.63
CA VAL A 640 -8.95 23.11 4.65
C VAL A 640 -8.75 21.62 4.42
N TRP A 641 -7.91 21.29 3.45
CA TRP A 641 -7.55 19.92 3.07
C TRP A 641 -6.05 19.73 3.12
N GLY A 642 -5.63 18.47 3.17
CA GLY A 642 -4.24 18.10 3.36
C GLY A 642 -3.85 18.05 4.84
N GLY A 643 -2.57 17.83 5.09
CA GLY A 643 -2.09 17.49 6.43
C GLY A 643 -1.96 15.99 6.64
N GLU A 644 -0.76 15.54 6.99
CA GLU A 644 -0.52 14.12 7.32
C GLU A 644 -1.13 13.71 8.67
N CYS A 645 -1.55 14.67 9.49
CA CYS A 645 -2.05 14.43 10.84
C CYS A 645 -3.58 14.35 10.94
N GLY A 646 -4.32 14.43 9.83
CA GLY A 646 -5.79 14.37 9.81
C GLY A 646 -6.47 15.53 10.53
N ARG A 647 -5.72 16.58 10.93
CA ARG A 647 -6.23 17.73 11.70
C ARG A 647 -7.43 18.39 11.02
N TYR A 648 -7.38 18.52 9.70
CA TYR A 648 -8.40 19.20 8.91
C TYR A 648 -9.40 18.26 8.21
N ASP A 649 -9.14 16.94 8.17
CA ASP A 649 -9.97 15.95 7.46
C ASP A 649 -11.40 15.74 8.01
N VAL A 650 -11.77 16.40 9.12
CA VAL A 650 -13.12 16.34 9.72
C VAL A 650 -13.48 17.73 10.25
N THR A 651 -14.22 18.49 9.46
CA THR A 651 -14.72 19.84 9.74
C THR A 651 -16.07 19.84 10.45
N ARG A 652 -16.88 18.76 10.32
CA ARG A 652 -18.28 18.69 10.79
C ARG A 652 -18.60 17.62 11.86
N ALA A 653 -17.65 17.23 12.71
CA ALA A 653 -17.97 16.33 13.81
C ALA A 653 -18.92 17.02 14.82
N LYS A 654 -20.21 16.71 14.76
CA LYS A 654 -21.18 17.06 15.82
C LYS A 654 -20.93 16.12 17.00
N GLY A 655 -20.20 16.59 18.01
CA GLY A 655 -19.95 15.84 19.24
C GLY A 655 -18.90 16.53 20.11
N LYS A 656 -18.99 16.36 21.43
CA LYS A 656 -17.95 16.84 22.36
C LYS A 656 -16.70 16.00 22.13
N ARG A 657 -15.58 16.63 21.75
CA ARG A 657 -14.29 15.94 21.63
C ARG A 657 -13.98 15.22 22.94
N LYS A 658 -13.62 13.94 22.86
CA LYS A 658 -13.21 13.16 24.03
C LYS A 658 -11.75 13.47 24.39
N GLU A 659 -11.34 13.07 25.58
CA GLU A 659 -9.95 13.21 26.01
C GLU A 659 -9.03 12.29 25.20
N ASN A 660 -7.82 12.76 24.88
CA ASN A 660 -6.81 11.98 24.18
C ASN A 660 -5.87 11.30 25.19
N TYR A 661 -6.17 10.05 25.57
CA TYR A 661 -5.34 9.31 26.54
C TYR A 661 -3.96 8.89 26.02
N PHE A 662 -3.72 8.90 24.70
CA PHE A 662 -2.37 8.75 24.16
C PHE A 662 -1.50 9.96 24.49
N LEU A 663 -2.07 11.16 24.40
CA LEU A 663 -1.39 12.39 24.80
C LEU A 663 -1.17 12.41 26.32
N LEU A 664 -2.13 11.93 27.12
CA LEU A 664 -1.95 11.78 28.57
C LEU A 664 -0.75 10.87 28.89
N ARG A 665 -0.68 9.68 28.27
CA ARG A 665 0.47 8.77 28.42
C ARG A 665 1.78 9.45 28.05
N GLN A 666 1.80 10.20 26.95
CA GLN A 666 3.00 10.89 26.49
C GLN A 666 3.44 12.00 27.47
N LYS A 667 2.50 12.75 28.06
CA LYS A 667 2.78 13.73 29.12
C LYS A 667 3.37 13.06 30.35
N MET A 668 2.76 11.98 30.83
CA MET A 668 3.30 11.21 31.96
C MET A 668 4.70 10.67 31.67
N TRP A 669 4.94 10.18 30.44
CA TRP A 669 6.28 9.76 30.05
C TRP A 669 7.28 10.93 30.06
N GLN A 670 6.89 12.11 29.56
CA GLN A 670 7.73 13.32 29.60
C GLN A 670 8.03 13.77 31.02
N GLU A 671 7.06 13.71 31.93
CA GLU A 671 7.26 14.04 33.36
C GLU A 671 8.32 13.11 34.00
N TYR A 672 8.26 11.81 33.72
CA TYR A 672 9.23 10.84 34.22
C TYR A 672 10.60 10.93 33.53
N MET A 673 10.66 11.46 32.31
CA MET A 673 11.92 11.67 31.60
C MET A 673 12.52 13.05 31.90
N ASN A 674 11.77 13.97 32.52
CA ASN A 674 12.24 15.33 32.75
C ASN A 674 13.55 15.37 33.55
N GLY A 675 14.51 16.12 33.06
CA GLY A 675 15.83 16.27 33.69
C GLY A 675 16.77 15.07 33.56
N VAL A 676 16.39 13.99 32.85
CA VAL A 676 17.26 12.83 32.60
C VAL A 676 17.68 12.65 31.12
N TYR A 677 17.15 13.46 30.21
CA TYR A 677 17.55 13.47 28.79
C TYR A 677 17.54 14.88 28.20
N GLU A 678 18.27 15.03 27.08
CA GLU A 678 18.18 16.16 26.15
C GLU A 678 17.63 15.67 24.80
N GLU A 679 17.02 16.58 24.03
CA GLU A 679 16.65 16.32 22.63
C GLU A 679 17.78 16.78 21.69
N LEU A 680 18.09 15.97 20.70
CA LEU A 680 19.13 16.24 19.70
C LEU A 680 18.69 17.36 18.77
N GLY A 681 19.49 18.42 18.69
CA GLY A 681 19.39 19.46 17.65
C GLY A 681 20.19 19.11 16.39
N ASP A 682 20.55 20.13 15.61
CA ASP A 682 21.32 19.92 14.38
C ASP A 682 22.80 19.59 14.66
N GLU A 683 23.37 20.20 15.69
CA GLU A 683 24.78 20.08 16.06
C GLU A 683 25.08 18.82 16.92
N PRO A 684 26.31 18.27 16.83
CA PRO A 684 26.78 17.23 17.74
C PRO A 684 26.77 17.67 19.21
N VAL A 685 26.24 16.82 20.08
CA VAL A 685 26.19 17.03 21.54
C VAL A 685 27.02 15.95 22.22
N MET A 686 28.30 16.21 22.43
CA MET A 686 29.25 15.23 23.02
C MET A 686 29.22 15.22 24.55
N GLU A 687 28.83 16.34 25.16
CA GLU A 687 28.80 16.56 26.60
C GLU A 687 27.65 17.51 26.96
N VAL A 688 27.03 17.30 28.12
CA VAL A 688 26.00 18.18 28.71
C VAL A 688 26.27 18.31 30.20
N ASP A 689 26.36 19.53 30.72
CA ASP A 689 26.64 19.82 32.13
C ASP A 689 27.88 19.10 32.69
N GLY A 690 28.98 19.04 31.93
CA GLY A 690 30.19 18.33 32.39
C GLY A 690 30.14 16.80 32.22
N ARG A 691 29.04 16.25 31.69
CA ARG A 691 28.81 14.79 31.57
C ARG A 691 28.80 14.31 30.12
N PRO A 692 29.54 13.24 29.79
CA PRO A 692 29.52 12.66 28.45
C PRO A 692 28.12 12.17 28.07
N THR A 693 27.81 12.23 26.78
CA THR A 693 26.47 11.87 26.27
C THR A 693 26.35 10.42 25.80
N VAL A 694 25.15 9.87 25.95
CA VAL A 694 24.76 8.58 25.36
C VAL A 694 23.55 8.81 24.46
N GLY A 695 23.77 8.71 23.15
CA GLY A 695 22.73 8.83 22.15
C GLY A 695 21.82 7.61 22.14
N MET A 696 20.51 7.84 22.09
CA MET A 696 19.48 6.81 22.02
C MET A 696 18.45 7.19 20.94
N GLN A 697 18.07 6.23 20.11
CA GLN A 697 16.99 6.42 19.15
C GLN A 697 15.64 6.59 19.85
N ARG A 698 14.78 7.49 19.38
CA ARG A 698 13.39 7.61 19.83
C ARG A 698 12.48 6.66 19.06
N ALA A 699 12.88 5.39 19.01
CA ALA A 699 12.18 4.32 18.29
C ALA A 699 12.30 2.98 19.02
N LEU A 700 11.47 2.00 18.64
CA LEU A 700 11.47 0.62 19.15
C LEU A 700 11.49 0.55 20.69
N TYR A 701 12.63 0.17 21.28
CA TYR A 701 12.75 -0.08 22.72
C TYR A 701 12.54 1.17 23.56
N THR A 702 12.87 2.36 23.07
CA THR A 702 12.76 3.61 23.85
C THR A 702 11.32 3.93 24.23
N HIS A 703 10.34 3.58 23.38
CA HIS A 703 8.92 3.77 23.70
C HIS A 703 8.45 2.88 24.86
N GLN A 704 9.14 1.76 25.11
CA GLN A 704 8.80 0.81 26.16
C GLN A 704 9.67 0.99 27.41
N THR A 705 10.99 1.01 27.26
CA THR A 705 11.96 0.99 28.36
C THR A 705 12.82 2.26 28.45
N GLY A 706 12.40 3.36 27.81
CA GLY A 706 13.15 4.62 27.80
C GLY A 706 13.43 5.17 29.20
N VAL A 707 12.44 5.12 30.11
CA VAL A 707 12.58 5.55 31.51
C VAL A 707 13.67 4.75 32.23
N PHE A 708 13.72 3.43 32.03
CA PHE A 708 14.74 2.56 32.61
C PHE A 708 16.15 3.01 32.17
N TRP A 709 16.36 3.15 30.87
CA TRP A 709 17.68 3.48 30.32
C TRP A 709 18.13 4.91 30.63
N ALA A 710 17.20 5.88 30.65
CA ALA A 710 17.52 7.26 31.00
C ALA A 710 18.08 7.38 32.42
N TYR A 711 17.39 6.78 33.41
CA TYR A 711 17.87 6.76 34.79
C TYR A 711 19.09 5.86 34.99
N PHE A 712 19.23 4.78 34.23
CA PHE A 712 20.44 3.94 34.24
C PHE A 712 21.68 4.77 33.88
N PHE A 713 21.65 5.49 32.75
CA PHE A 713 22.79 6.32 32.33
C PHE A 713 22.98 7.57 33.19
N ASP A 714 21.90 8.23 33.63
CA ASP A 714 21.98 9.37 34.53
C ASP A 714 22.68 9.01 35.85
N THR A 715 22.35 7.85 36.43
CA THR A 715 23.00 7.33 37.65
C THR A 715 24.49 7.04 37.45
N LEU A 716 24.90 6.70 36.22
CA LEU A 716 26.31 6.46 35.86
C LEU A 716 27.08 7.75 35.54
N GLY A 717 26.44 8.91 35.64
CA GLY A 717 27.04 10.20 35.33
C GLY A 717 27.10 10.52 33.84
N TYR A 718 26.19 9.96 33.04
CA TYR A 718 26.03 10.26 31.62
C TYR A 718 24.72 11.02 31.39
N ARG A 719 24.65 11.82 30.32
CA ARG A 719 23.39 12.43 29.87
C ARG A 719 22.87 11.70 28.63
N VAL A 720 21.61 11.26 28.66
CA VAL A 720 20.96 10.68 27.47
C VAL A 720 20.59 11.79 26.50
N VAL A 721 20.85 11.55 25.21
CA VAL A 721 20.39 12.41 24.12
C VAL A 721 19.46 11.59 23.23
N LEU A 722 18.20 12.02 23.11
CA LEU A 722 17.23 11.39 22.23
C LEU A 722 17.16 12.13 20.90
N THR A 723 17.02 11.38 19.80
CA THR A 723 16.59 11.99 18.53
C THR A 723 15.23 12.70 18.69
N PRO A 724 14.94 13.74 17.87
CA PRO A 724 13.63 14.38 17.87
C PRO A 724 12.51 13.39 17.52
N PRO A 725 11.23 13.77 17.73
CA PRO A 725 10.09 12.98 17.25
C PRO A 725 10.23 12.66 15.76
N THR A 726 9.78 11.47 15.37
CA THR A 726 9.82 11.00 13.98
C THR A 726 9.20 12.02 13.03
N ASN A 727 9.99 12.47 12.07
CA ASN A 727 9.59 13.41 11.04
C ASN A 727 9.80 12.80 9.65
N THR A 728 9.42 13.52 8.59
CA THR A 728 9.51 13.04 7.20
C THR A 728 10.94 12.70 6.80
N GLN A 729 11.94 13.47 7.26
CA GLN A 729 13.35 13.23 6.95
C GLN A 729 13.83 11.92 7.59
N ILE A 730 13.58 11.73 8.90
CA ILE A 730 13.94 10.51 9.63
C ILE A 730 13.28 9.28 8.99
N ALA A 731 11.98 9.36 8.67
CA ALA A 731 11.28 8.25 8.03
C ALA A 731 11.88 7.92 6.65
N LYS A 732 12.16 8.94 5.82
CA LYS A 732 12.78 8.77 4.50
C LYS A 732 14.16 8.13 4.59
N GLU A 733 15.03 8.66 5.44
CA GLU A 733 16.37 8.15 5.69
C GLU A 733 16.35 6.70 6.17
N GLY A 734 15.39 6.36 7.02
CA GLY A 734 15.18 5.00 7.51
C GLY A 734 14.82 4.00 6.42
N ILE A 735 13.93 4.39 5.50
CA ILE A 735 13.56 3.58 4.33
C ILE A 735 14.78 3.38 3.41
N GLU A 736 15.53 4.45 3.14
CA GLU A 736 16.70 4.42 2.25
C GLU A 736 17.87 3.59 2.79
N THR A 737 18.01 3.54 4.11
CA THR A 737 19.08 2.79 4.78
C THR A 737 18.77 1.30 4.91
N MET A 738 17.52 0.88 4.64
CA MET A 738 17.08 -0.48 4.93
C MET A 738 17.58 -1.47 3.87
N VAL A 739 18.32 -2.50 4.29
CA VAL A 739 18.91 -3.55 3.42
C VAL A 739 17.96 -4.75 3.21
N ALA A 740 16.89 -4.85 4.01
CA ALA A 740 15.93 -5.94 3.94
C ALA A 740 14.52 -5.42 4.22
N GLU A 741 13.51 -6.03 3.60
CA GLU A 741 12.13 -5.61 3.83
C GLU A 741 11.63 -5.98 5.23
N THR A 742 11.20 -4.97 5.99
CA THR A 742 10.71 -5.11 7.37
C THR A 742 9.50 -4.21 7.62
N CYS A 743 8.89 -4.33 8.81
CA CYS A 743 7.83 -3.42 9.22
C CYS A 743 8.34 -1.97 9.38
N PHE A 744 7.45 -1.01 9.14
CA PHE A 744 7.77 0.42 9.14
C PHE A 744 8.49 0.94 10.41
N PRO A 745 8.14 0.53 11.65
CA PRO A 745 8.85 0.98 12.86
C PRO A 745 10.35 0.61 12.88
N VAL A 746 10.74 -0.50 12.24
CA VAL A 746 12.15 -0.92 12.12
C VAL A 746 12.88 -0.04 11.11
N LYS A 747 12.22 0.31 9.99
CA LYS A 747 12.75 1.29 9.04
C LYS A 747 12.94 2.65 9.70
N VAL A 748 11.94 3.14 10.42
CA VAL A 748 12.02 4.39 11.21
C VAL A 748 13.19 4.36 12.20
N SER A 749 13.42 3.22 12.88
CA SER A 749 14.59 3.03 13.75
C SER A 749 15.91 3.27 13.03
N HIS A 750 16.10 2.78 11.80
CA HIS A 750 17.32 3.05 11.03
C HIS A 750 17.52 4.55 10.77
N GLY A 751 16.45 5.28 10.48
CA GLY A 751 16.48 6.74 10.30
C GLY A 751 16.89 7.47 11.57
N HIS A 752 16.33 7.08 12.72
CA HIS A 752 16.74 7.65 14.00
C HIS A 752 18.22 7.39 14.30
N VAL A 753 18.71 6.16 14.06
CA VAL A 753 20.12 5.85 14.28
C VAL A 753 21.01 6.67 13.35
N LYS A 754 20.64 6.84 12.09
CA LYS A 754 21.38 7.69 11.15
C LYS A 754 21.44 9.15 11.61
N ALA A 755 20.33 9.69 12.11
CA ALA A 755 20.24 11.07 12.59
C ALA A 755 21.15 11.37 13.80
N ILE A 756 21.38 10.39 14.69
CA ILE A 756 22.21 10.55 15.89
C ILE A 756 23.62 9.96 15.77
N ALA A 757 23.88 9.16 14.74
CA ALA A 757 25.18 8.54 14.54
C ALA A 757 26.29 9.61 14.49
N ARG A 758 27.34 9.40 15.29
CA ARG A 758 28.50 10.32 15.43
C ARG A 758 28.17 11.71 16.00
N LYS A 759 26.96 11.92 16.53
CA LYS A 759 26.56 13.18 17.19
C LYS A 759 26.62 13.13 18.72
N THR A 760 26.96 11.99 19.29
CA THR A 760 27.07 11.78 20.75
C THR A 760 28.33 11.02 21.09
N LYS A 761 28.80 11.11 22.35
CA LYS A 761 30.03 10.43 22.79
C LYS A 761 29.92 8.91 22.64
N PHE A 762 28.79 8.35 23.07
CA PHE A 762 28.43 6.96 22.82
C PHE A 762 27.07 6.87 22.13
N LEU A 763 26.85 5.81 21.37
CA LEU A 763 25.55 5.44 20.80
C LEU A 763 25.07 4.13 21.41
N PHE A 764 23.89 4.12 22.03
CA PHE A 764 23.32 2.95 22.68
C PHE A 764 22.35 2.21 21.75
N LEU A 765 22.68 0.95 21.44
CA LEU A 765 21.92 0.05 20.55
C LEU A 765 21.84 -1.36 21.15
N PRO A 766 21.04 -1.57 22.22
CA PRO A 766 20.94 -2.87 22.88
C PRO A 766 20.19 -3.89 22.02
N SER A 767 20.53 -5.17 22.21
CA SER A 767 19.75 -6.31 21.72
C SER A 767 18.86 -6.81 22.87
N LEU A 768 17.60 -6.36 22.92
CA LEU A 768 16.66 -6.78 23.97
C LEU A 768 16.08 -8.16 23.63
N ILE A 769 16.36 -9.17 24.46
CA ILE A 769 15.98 -10.57 24.20
C ILE A 769 14.67 -10.93 24.88
N THR A 770 14.61 -10.80 26.21
CA THR A 770 13.43 -11.13 27.03
C THR A 770 12.97 -9.93 27.86
N MET A 771 11.69 -9.87 28.16
CA MET A 771 11.07 -8.90 29.05
C MET A 771 10.42 -9.57 30.28
N PRO A 772 10.21 -8.83 31.38
CA PRO A 772 9.43 -9.32 32.51
C PRO A 772 8.05 -9.80 32.08
N THR A 773 7.61 -10.92 32.65
CA THR A 773 6.31 -11.55 32.44
C THR A 773 5.57 -11.73 33.77
N PRO A 774 4.23 -11.79 33.79
CA PRO A 774 3.48 -11.99 35.02
C PRO A 774 3.77 -13.33 35.74
N THR A 775 4.23 -14.34 34.98
CA THR A 775 4.56 -15.66 35.50
C THR A 775 5.88 -16.15 34.90
N ASP A 776 6.61 -16.98 35.65
CA ASP A 776 7.93 -17.48 35.23
C ASP A 776 7.86 -18.45 34.04
N SER A 777 6.74 -19.16 33.89
CA SER A 777 6.52 -20.13 32.80
C SER A 777 6.38 -19.47 31.42
N GLU A 778 5.96 -18.20 31.36
CA GLU A 778 5.91 -17.44 30.11
C GLU A 778 7.30 -17.04 29.67
N VAL A 779 7.68 -17.32 28.42
CA VAL A 779 9.06 -17.08 27.98
C VAL A 779 9.38 -15.59 27.84
N GLY A 780 8.46 -14.80 27.28
CA GLY A 780 8.55 -13.34 27.29
C GLY A 780 9.54 -12.75 26.28
N PHE A 781 9.72 -13.34 25.10
CA PHE A 781 10.66 -12.81 24.12
C PHE A 781 10.15 -11.51 23.45
N TYR A 782 11.08 -10.61 23.13
CA TYR A 782 10.84 -9.52 22.19
C TYR A 782 10.64 -10.05 20.77
N CYS A 783 10.10 -9.25 19.84
CA CYS A 783 10.00 -9.72 18.45
C CYS A 783 11.41 -9.85 17.83
N PRO A 784 11.63 -10.80 16.91
CA PRO A 784 12.95 -11.02 16.30
C PRO A 784 13.54 -9.76 15.69
N MET A 785 12.72 -8.91 15.06
CA MET A 785 13.19 -7.65 14.46
C MET A 785 13.76 -6.68 15.50
N VAL A 786 13.19 -6.62 16.71
CA VAL A 786 13.73 -5.80 17.81
C VAL A 786 15.02 -6.41 18.34
N GLN A 787 15.08 -7.75 18.48
CA GLN A 787 16.28 -8.46 18.93
C GLN A 787 17.46 -8.24 17.97
N SER A 788 17.20 -8.27 16.66
CA SER A 788 18.23 -8.15 15.62
C SER A 788 18.53 -6.72 15.18
N ASN A 789 17.72 -5.72 15.59
CA ASN A 789 17.81 -4.34 15.10
C ASN A 789 19.20 -3.74 15.26
N SER A 790 19.87 -4.01 16.40
CA SER A 790 21.23 -3.52 16.68
C SER A 790 22.25 -4.00 15.66
N TYR A 791 22.12 -5.23 15.17
CA TYR A 791 23.00 -5.82 14.15
C TYR A 791 22.66 -5.28 12.77
N MET A 792 21.37 -5.24 12.44
CA MET A 792 20.86 -4.78 11.14
C MET A 792 21.26 -3.34 10.88
N VAL A 793 21.01 -2.43 11.83
CA VAL A 793 21.31 -1.01 11.65
C VAL A 793 22.81 -0.72 11.63
N ARG A 794 23.58 -1.45 12.45
CA ARG A 794 25.04 -1.29 12.51
C ARG A 794 25.70 -1.74 11.21
N PHE A 795 25.21 -2.83 10.61
CA PHE A 795 25.67 -3.29 9.29
C PHE A 795 25.24 -2.32 8.19
N ALA A 796 23.98 -1.88 8.20
CA ALA A 796 23.44 -0.97 7.19
C ALA A 796 24.17 0.38 7.15
N LEU A 797 24.53 0.94 8.31
CA LEU A 797 25.17 2.25 8.42
C LEU A 797 26.70 2.21 8.59
N GLY A 798 27.32 1.02 8.61
CA GLY A 798 28.76 0.88 8.83
C GLY A 798 29.26 1.57 10.12
N LEU A 799 28.50 1.43 11.23
CA LEU A 799 28.83 2.16 12.46
C LEU A 799 30.10 1.63 13.14
N ASP A 800 30.95 2.54 13.62
CA ASP A 800 32.15 2.21 14.37
C ASP A 800 31.80 1.56 15.72
N ARG A 801 32.34 0.37 15.97
CA ARG A 801 32.13 -0.40 17.21
C ARG A 801 32.75 0.27 18.42
N SER A 802 33.75 1.14 18.26
CA SER A 802 34.44 1.80 19.39
C SER A 802 33.48 2.67 20.20
N ASN A 803 32.61 3.43 19.51
CA ASN A 803 31.67 4.39 20.11
C ASN A 803 30.25 3.85 20.29
N VAL A 804 30.00 2.57 19.99
CA VAL A 804 28.70 1.92 20.13
C VAL A 804 28.64 1.01 21.36
N LEU A 805 27.64 1.24 22.21
CA LEU A 805 27.25 0.39 23.33
C LEU A 805 26.10 -0.52 22.88
N SER A 806 26.40 -1.80 22.63
CA SER A 806 25.41 -2.76 22.11
C SER A 806 25.37 -4.04 22.94
N PRO A 807 24.94 -3.96 24.21
CA PRO A 807 24.81 -5.15 25.05
C PRO A 807 23.62 -6.02 24.60
N THR A 808 23.76 -7.32 24.78
CA THR A 808 22.63 -8.26 24.82
C THR A 808 21.99 -8.18 26.20
N VAL A 809 20.67 -8.01 26.26
CA VAL A 809 19.96 -7.70 27.50
C VAL A 809 18.77 -8.62 27.70
N HIS A 810 18.76 -9.31 28.84
CA HIS A 810 17.64 -10.12 29.31
C HIS A 810 16.96 -9.43 30.50
N LEU A 811 16.01 -8.52 30.22
CA LEU A 811 15.28 -7.77 31.27
C LEU A 811 14.42 -8.66 32.17
N LYS A 812 14.25 -9.94 31.84
CA LYS A 812 13.56 -10.93 32.67
C LYS A 812 14.43 -11.43 33.83
N PHE A 813 15.75 -11.32 33.74
CA PHE A 813 16.65 -11.70 34.82
C PHE A 813 16.37 -10.86 36.07
N ASP A 814 16.67 -11.44 37.24
CA ASP A 814 16.67 -10.67 38.47
C ASP A 814 17.69 -9.51 38.37
N PRO A 815 17.50 -8.41 39.13
CA PRO A 815 18.33 -7.21 39.00
C PRO A 815 19.83 -7.46 39.17
N ASP A 816 20.22 -8.48 39.94
CA ASP A 816 21.63 -8.75 40.22
C ASP A 816 22.28 -9.46 39.04
N THR A 817 21.61 -10.47 38.48
CA THR A 817 22.04 -11.16 37.27
C THR A 817 22.08 -10.19 36.07
N LEU A 818 21.08 -9.31 35.93
CA LEU A 818 21.07 -8.28 34.89
C LEU A 818 22.26 -7.30 35.05
N ALA A 819 22.58 -6.90 36.28
CA ALA A 819 23.74 -6.03 36.53
C ALA A 819 25.07 -6.70 36.18
N VAL A 820 25.20 -8.03 36.37
CA VAL A 820 26.36 -8.80 35.92
C VAL A 820 26.46 -8.77 34.40
N GLU A 821 25.38 -9.16 33.71
CA GLU A 821 25.31 -9.22 32.25
C GLU A 821 25.70 -7.87 31.61
N LEU A 822 25.17 -6.76 32.14
CA LEU A 822 25.51 -5.42 31.65
C LEU A 822 26.96 -5.07 31.98
N SER A 823 27.41 -5.32 33.22
CA SER A 823 28.77 -5.01 33.64
C SER A 823 29.82 -5.72 32.78
N GLU A 824 29.64 -6.97 32.43
CA GLU A 824 30.60 -7.72 31.61
C GLU A 824 30.72 -7.17 30.18
N GLN A 825 29.64 -6.58 29.65
CA GLN A 825 29.59 -6.11 28.26
C GLN A 825 29.97 -4.63 28.08
N ILE A 826 29.64 -3.75 29.04
CA ILE A 826 29.82 -2.30 28.85
C ILE A 826 30.79 -1.62 29.83
N SER A 827 31.09 -2.22 31.00
CA SER A 827 31.86 -1.55 32.08
C SER A 827 33.17 -0.92 31.61
N LYS A 828 33.96 -1.66 30.81
CA LYS A 828 35.26 -1.20 30.28
C LYS A 828 35.13 0.00 29.34
N LYS A 829 34.05 0.10 28.56
CA LYS A 829 33.85 1.20 27.61
C LYS A 829 33.43 2.49 28.29
N ILE A 830 32.61 2.38 29.35
CA ILE A 830 32.05 3.53 30.06
C ILE A 830 32.82 3.89 31.34
N ASP A 831 33.89 3.16 31.65
CA ASP A 831 34.72 3.34 32.85
C ASP A 831 33.90 3.39 34.16
N ARG A 832 33.10 2.34 34.38
CA ARG A 832 32.25 2.20 35.58
C ARG A 832 32.39 0.83 36.21
N SER A 833 32.44 0.81 37.55
CA SER A 833 32.53 -0.42 38.33
C SER A 833 31.20 -1.20 38.29
N ARG A 834 31.30 -2.52 38.50
CA ARG A 834 30.12 -3.40 38.65
C ARG A 834 29.16 -2.91 39.74
N LYS A 835 29.68 -2.32 40.83
CA LYS A 835 28.85 -1.75 41.91
C LYS A 835 28.01 -0.57 41.42
N GLN A 836 28.61 0.36 40.68
CA GLN A 836 27.89 1.51 40.09
C GLN A 836 26.86 1.06 39.06
N ILE A 837 27.18 0.07 38.23
CA ILE A 837 26.23 -0.51 37.26
C ILE A 837 25.06 -1.17 37.97
N ARG A 838 25.31 -1.91 39.06
CA ARG A 838 24.25 -2.48 39.91
C ARG A 838 23.34 -1.38 40.45
N GLU A 839 23.89 -0.34 41.07
CA GLU A 839 23.12 0.81 41.58
C GLU A 839 22.26 1.45 40.48
N ALA A 840 22.81 1.62 39.28
CA ALA A 840 22.10 2.13 38.11
C ALA A 840 20.96 1.21 37.63
N VAL A 841 21.14 -0.11 37.65
CA VAL A 841 20.06 -1.08 37.32
C VAL A 841 18.91 -0.94 38.30
N TYR A 842 19.18 -0.95 39.61
CA TYR A 842 18.14 -0.81 40.63
C TYR A 842 17.39 0.51 40.49
N ARG A 843 18.13 1.61 40.31
CA ARG A 843 17.53 2.94 40.15
C ARG A 843 16.69 3.04 38.88
N GLY A 844 17.16 2.49 37.77
CA GLY A 844 16.41 2.40 36.52
C GLY A 844 15.11 1.61 36.68
N LEU A 845 15.17 0.43 37.30
CA LEU A 845 14.00 -0.44 37.50
C LEU A 845 12.97 0.21 38.44
N GLU A 846 13.43 0.83 39.53
CA GLU A 846 12.57 1.56 40.47
C GLU A 846 11.74 2.64 39.75
N LYS A 847 12.41 3.47 38.93
CA LYS A 847 11.76 4.55 38.18
C LYS A 847 10.85 4.03 37.08
N HIS A 848 11.27 3.01 36.34
CA HIS A 848 10.45 2.39 35.32
C HIS A 848 9.19 1.75 35.90
N ASN A 849 9.30 0.98 36.99
CA ASN A 849 8.16 0.37 37.66
C ASN A 849 7.20 1.41 38.26
N SER A 850 7.73 2.53 38.75
CA SER A 850 6.90 3.64 39.24
C SER A 850 6.10 4.28 38.12
N PHE A 851 6.70 4.46 36.93
CA PHE A 851 6.00 4.94 35.74
C PHE A 851 4.87 3.99 35.32
N ILE A 852 5.12 2.68 35.26
CA ILE A 852 4.10 1.69 34.92
C ILE A 852 2.96 1.68 35.94
N ARG A 853 3.26 1.73 37.25
CA ARG A 853 2.23 1.84 38.29
C ARG A 853 1.37 3.08 38.12
N ALA A 854 1.98 4.24 37.89
CA ALA A 854 1.26 5.49 37.67
C ALA A 854 0.30 5.40 36.46
N LEU A 855 0.71 4.75 35.37
CA LEU A 855 -0.17 4.50 34.21
C LEU A 855 -1.36 3.61 34.60
N THR A 856 -1.13 2.49 35.28
CA THR A 856 -2.21 1.56 35.66
C THR A 856 -3.18 2.19 36.69
N GLU A 857 -2.69 3.01 37.62
CA GLU A 857 -3.53 3.74 38.58
C GLU A 857 -4.38 4.81 37.88
N SER A 858 -3.78 5.56 36.95
CA SER A 858 -4.51 6.51 36.12
C SER A 858 -5.58 5.82 35.27
N GLY A 859 -5.26 4.66 34.70
CA GLY A 859 -6.18 3.86 33.90
C GLY A 859 -7.36 3.34 34.69
N ARG A 860 -7.13 2.89 35.92
CA ARG A 860 -8.20 2.48 36.85
C ARG A 860 -9.17 3.63 37.11
N LYS A 861 -8.65 4.82 37.45
CA LYS A 861 -9.49 6.03 37.64
C LYS A 861 -10.31 6.36 36.40
N ILE A 862 -9.68 6.34 35.22
CA ILE A 862 -10.37 6.59 33.95
C ILE A 862 -11.51 5.59 33.74
N ILE A 863 -11.28 4.30 33.97
CA ILE A 863 -12.31 3.26 33.78
C ILE A 863 -13.44 3.36 34.81
N ASP A 864 -13.12 3.64 36.07
CA ASP A 864 -14.09 3.73 37.17
C ASP A 864 -14.98 4.97 37.05
N GLU A 865 -14.42 6.09 36.60
CA GLU A 865 -15.14 7.37 36.39
C GLU A 865 -15.85 7.44 35.03
N HIS A 866 -15.59 6.51 34.10
CA HIS A 866 -16.16 6.53 32.75
C HIS A 866 -17.67 6.23 32.77
N PRO A 867 -18.51 7.03 32.08
CA PRO A 867 -19.96 6.85 32.08
C PRO A 867 -20.40 5.43 31.69
N THR A 868 -21.35 4.86 32.44
CA THR A 868 -21.83 3.49 32.26
C THR A 868 -22.53 3.25 30.93
N GLY A 869 -23.09 4.29 30.32
CA GLY A 869 -23.75 4.24 29.01
C GLY A 869 -22.84 4.45 27.80
N GLU A 870 -21.54 4.68 27.99
CA GLU A 870 -20.60 4.99 26.91
C GLU A 870 -19.55 3.88 26.69
N PRO A 871 -19.17 3.58 25.44
CA PRO A 871 -18.15 2.58 25.14
C PRO A 871 -16.74 3.09 25.45
N ILE A 872 -15.84 2.14 25.77
CA ILE A 872 -14.39 2.36 25.81
C ILE A 872 -13.75 1.51 24.72
N VAL A 873 -12.99 2.14 23.82
CA VAL A 873 -12.16 1.41 22.85
C VAL A 873 -10.77 1.21 23.44
N VAL A 874 -10.44 -0.03 23.78
CA VAL A 874 -9.12 -0.40 24.28
C VAL A 874 -8.19 -0.65 23.10
N VAL A 875 -7.15 0.17 22.99
CA VAL A 875 -6.18 0.11 21.90
C VAL A 875 -4.98 -0.73 22.30
N THR A 876 -4.84 -1.88 21.66
CA THR A 876 -3.72 -2.82 21.83
C THR A 876 -2.74 -2.70 20.68
N GLY A 877 -1.46 -2.97 20.93
CA GLY A 877 -0.42 -2.89 19.92
C GLY A 877 0.95 -2.85 20.58
N ARG A 878 2.01 -2.84 19.78
CA ARG A 878 3.36 -2.73 20.31
C ARG A 878 3.65 -1.27 20.71
N PRO A 879 4.40 -0.98 21.79
CA PRO A 879 4.65 0.40 22.22
C PRO A 879 5.22 1.31 21.13
N TYR A 880 6.09 0.78 20.28
CA TYR A 880 6.66 1.51 19.14
C TYR A 880 5.68 1.73 17.97
N ASN A 881 4.55 1.04 17.96
CA ASN A 881 3.42 1.40 17.10
C ASN A 881 2.56 2.45 17.83
N LEU A 882 2.21 2.19 19.10
CA LEU A 882 1.22 2.99 19.82
C LEU A 882 1.67 4.42 20.14
N TYR A 883 2.97 4.67 20.34
CA TYR A 883 3.47 5.93 20.91
C TYR A 883 4.37 6.75 19.99
N ASP A 884 4.55 6.31 18.75
CA ASP A 884 5.13 7.13 17.69
C ASP A 884 4.00 7.71 16.84
N GLU A 885 3.82 9.04 16.92
CA GLU A 885 2.73 9.76 16.24
C GLU A 885 2.81 9.70 14.71
N ARG A 886 4.01 9.52 14.15
CA ARG A 886 4.19 9.35 12.71
C ARG A 886 3.78 7.94 12.30
N VAL A 887 4.21 6.94 13.07
CA VAL A 887 3.92 5.52 12.79
C VAL A 887 2.43 5.19 12.98
N ASN A 888 1.76 5.75 13.99
CA ASN A 888 0.33 5.51 14.23
C ASN A 888 -0.62 6.51 13.57
N LEU A 889 -0.10 7.46 12.79
CA LEU A 889 -0.88 8.51 12.15
C LEU A 889 -1.78 9.30 13.15
N ARG A 890 -1.26 9.53 14.36
CA ARG A 890 -1.95 10.18 15.49
C ARG A 890 -3.29 9.54 15.88
N LEU A 891 -3.35 8.21 15.89
CA LEU A 891 -4.54 7.43 16.22
C LEU A 891 -5.33 7.94 17.43
N GLY A 892 -4.67 8.25 18.55
CA GLY A 892 -5.34 8.77 19.75
C GLY A 892 -6.06 10.10 19.54
N GLN A 893 -5.46 11.01 18.77
CA GLN A 893 -6.09 12.28 18.41
C GLN A 893 -7.32 12.05 17.51
N ASN A 894 -7.22 11.12 16.58
CA ASN A 894 -8.30 10.79 15.64
C ASN A 894 -9.51 10.18 16.35
N LEU A 895 -9.30 9.23 17.27
CA LEU A 895 -10.36 8.66 18.11
C LEU A 895 -11.08 9.74 18.92
N ALA A 896 -10.30 10.61 19.60
CA ALA A 896 -10.84 11.73 20.36
C ALA A 896 -11.67 12.70 19.50
N LYS A 897 -11.24 12.95 18.26
CA LYS A 897 -11.91 13.84 17.29
C LYS A 897 -13.29 13.31 16.87
N ILE A 898 -13.43 12.00 16.68
CA ILE A 898 -14.71 11.38 16.29
C ILE A 898 -15.63 11.06 17.47
N GLY A 899 -15.22 11.44 18.68
CA GLY A 899 -16.00 11.25 19.91
C GLY A 899 -15.84 9.86 20.55
N VAL A 900 -14.79 9.12 20.20
CA VAL A 900 -14.51 7.78 20.75
C VAL A 900 -13.47 7.89 21.86
N THR A 901 -13.76 7.31 23.02
CA THR A 901 -12.81 7.16 24.13
C THR A 901 -11.82 6.04 23.81
N GLY A 902 -10.62 6.40 23.38
CA GLY A 902 -9.53 5.45 23.09
C GLY A 902 -8.53 5.33 24.23
N LEU A 903 -8.49 4.18 24.91
CA LEU A 903 -7.58 3.91 26.04
C LEU A 903 -6.45 2.96 25.62
N PRO A 904 -5.17 3.39 25.64
CA PRO A 904 -4.03 2.51 25.35
C PRO A 904 -3.90 1.37 26.37
N MET A 905 -3.46 0.19 25.92
CA MET A 905 -3.34 -1.00 26.78
C MET A 905 -2.40 -0.82 27.99
N ASP A 906 -1.42 0.09 27.93
CA ASP A 906 -0.50 0.39 29.06
C ASP A 906 -1.24 0.91 30.32
N PHE A 907 -2.45 1.44 30.16
CA PHE A 907 -3.28 1.88 31.30
C PHE A 907 -4.02 0.72 32.00
N ILE A 908 -3.99 -0.50 31.43
CA ILE A 908 -4.76 -1.63 31.93
C ILE A 908 -3.83 -2.70 32.50
N ASP A 909 -3.95 -2.97 33.79
CA ASP A 909 -3.27 -4.09 34.42
C ASP A 909 -3.95 -5.42 34.04
N VAL A 910 -3.23 -6.25 33.30
CA VAL A 910 -3.68 -7.56 32.84
C VAL A 910 -2.86 -8.72 33.41
N SER A 911 -2.00 -8.46 34.39
CA SER A 911 -1.11 -9.44 35.01
C SER A 911 -1.87 -10.65 35.59
N HIS A 912 -3.08 -10.41 36.10
CA HIS A 912 -3.96 -11.42 36.69
C HIS A 912 -4.78 -12.24 35.67
N VAL A 913 -4.80 -11.88 34.39
CA VAL A 913 -5.66 -12.53 33.38
C VAL A 913 -5.05 -13.83 32.88
N ASP A 914 -5.62 -14.99 33.22
CA ASP A 914 -5.09 -16.29 32.80
C ASP A 914 -4.83 -16.42 31.28
N LEU A 915 -3.70 -17.04 30.92
CA LEU A 915 -3.23 -17.28 29.55
C LEU A 915 -2.87 -18.77 29.32
N SER A 916 -3.32 -19.68 30.18
CA SER A 916 -3.02 -21.11 30.10
C SER A 916 -3.47 -21.80 28.80
N ASP A 917 -4.47 -21.24 28.10
CA ASP A 917 -4.97 -21.65 26.79
C ASP A 917 -4.05 -21.26 25.61
N PHE A 918 -3.04 -20.41 25.84
CA PHE A 918 -1.98 -20.09 24.88
C PHE A 918 -0.59 -20.39 25.45
N PRO A 919 -0.29 -21.65 25.84
CA PRO A 919 0.91 -22.00 26.61
C PRO A 919 2.21 -21.76 25.82
N ASN A 920 2.13 -21.70 24.50
CA ASN A 920 3.27 -21.51 23.59
C ASN A 920 3.33 -20.08 23.02
N MET A 921 2.68 -19.09 23.65
CA MET A 921 2.82 -17.70 23.21
C MET A 921 4.26 -17.23 23.43
N TYR A 922 5.02 -17.14 22.34
CA TYR A 922 6.46 -16.86 22.37
C TYR A 922 6.77 -15.42 22.79
N TRP A 923 5.95 -14.45 22.36
CA TRP A 923 6.24 -13.03 22.53
C TRP A 923 5.60 -12.44 23.79
N GLY A 924 6.39 -11.75 24.64
CA GLY A 924 5.88 -11.13 25.87
C GLY A 924 4.80 -10.07 25.62
N LEU A 925 5.03 -9.17 24.66
CA LEU A 925 3.99 -8.22 24.21
C LEU A 925 2.78 -8.93 23.58
N GLY A 926 3.00 -10.08 22.93
CA GLY A 926 1.91 -10.90 22.39
C GLY A 926 1.02 -11.43 23.51
N SER A 927 1.61 -11.96 24.58
CA SER A 927 0.91 -12.38 25.79
C SER A 927 0.08 -11.25 26.39
N GLN A 928 0.68 -10.05 26.54
CA GLN A 928 -0.03 -8.88 27.06
C GLN A 928 -1.22 -8.49 26.18
N ILE A 929 -1.05 -8.44 24.86
CA ILE A 929 -2.11 -8.12 23.89
C ILE A 929 -3.28 -9.11 23.99
N ILE A 930 -3.00 -10.41 24.10
CA ILE A 930 -4.04 -11.45 24.22
C ILE A 930 -4.74 -11.38 25.59
N ARG A 931 -4.01 -11.13 26.67
CA ARG A 931 -4.60 -10.90 28.00
C ARG A 931 -5.54 -9.68 27.99
N THR A 932 -5.12 -8.58 27.36
CA THR A 932 -5.98 -7.40 27.16
C THR A 932 -7.21 -7.74 26.32
N ALA A 933 -7.07 -8.49 25.22
CA ALA A 933 -8.20 -8.93 24.40
C ALA A 933 -9.21 -9.78 25.20
N LYS A 934 -8.73 -10.67 26.08
CA LYS A 934 -9.60 -11.45 26.97
C LYS A 934 -10.36 -10.59 27.97
N LEU A 935 -9.70 -9.59 28.57
CA LEU A 935 -10.34 -8.64 29.47
C LEU A 935 -11.42 -7.84 28.74
N VAL A 936 -11.09 -7.32 27.56
CA VAL A 936 -12.03 -6.62 26.68
C VAL A 936 -13.21 -7.52 26.33
N LYS A 937 -12.98 -8.79 25.94
CA LYS A 937 -14.04 -9.75 25.61
C LYS A 937 -15.05 -9.92 26.75
N LYS A 938 -14.58 -9.99 28.00
CA LYS A 938 -15.42 -10.16 29.20
C LYS A 938 -16.24 -8.92 29.58
N ASN A 939 -15.79 -7.70 29.24
CA ASN A 939 -16.47 -6.47 29.65
C ASN A 939 -17.38 -5.92 28.52
N PRO A 940 -18.72 -5.93 28.65
CA PRO A 940 -19.63 -5.54 27.57
C PRO A 940 -19.43 -4.11 27.07
N ARG A 941 -18.93 -3.19 27.91
CA ARG A 941 -18.70 -1.78 27.55
C ARG A 941 -17.37 -1.53 26.84
N MET A 942 -16.47 -2.51 26.80
CA MET A 942 -15.15 -2.38 26.21
C MET A 942 -15.11 -3.03 24.83
N PHE A 943 -14.52 -2.35 23.85
CA PHE A 943 -14.33 -2.83 22.48
C PHE A 943 -12.85 -2.82 22.11
N GLY A 944 -12.41 -3.73 21.24
CA GLY A 944 -11.00 -3.91 20.91
C GLY A 944 -10.60 -3.16 19.65
N LEU A 945 -9.50 -2.42 19.69
CA LEU A 945 -8.79 -1.95 18.50
C LEU A 945 -7.34 -2.44 18.57
N HIS A 946 -6.90 -3.23 17.60
CA HIS A 946 -5.53 -3.73 17.53
C HIS A 946 -4.75 -3.00 16.43
N LEU A 947 -3.66 -2.31 16.79
CA LEU A 947 -2.77 -1.61 15.88
C LEU A 947 -1.53 -2.45 15.55
N THR A 948 -1.33 -2.73 14.27
CA THR A 948 -0.16 -3.44 13.73
C THR A 948 0.39 -2.76 12.47
N ASN A 949 1.46 -3.32 11.92
CA ASN A 949 2.12 -2.81 10.71
C ASN A 949 2.23 -3.90 9.64
N PHE A 950 2.13 -3.50 8.37
CA PHE A 950 2.45 -4.34 7.24
C PHE A 950 3.88 -4.88 7.35
N SER A 951 4.12 -6.08 6.81
CA SER A 951 5.39 -6.81 6.95
C SER A 951 5.78 -7.14 8.41
N CYS A 952 4.87 -7.02 9.38
CA CYS A 952 5.11 -7.51 10.75
C CYS A 952 4.94 -9.03 10.83
N GLY A 953 6.06 -9.76 10.82
CA GLY A 953 6.05 -11.22 10.93
C GLY A 953 5.38 -11.72 12.20
N ALA A 954 5.75 -11.20 13.37
CA ALA A 954 5.20 -11.67 14.64
C ALA A 954 3.68 -11.42 14.77
N ASP A 955 3.20 -10.24 14.35
CA ASP A 955 1.79 -9.90 14.50
C ASP A 955 0.91 -10.66 13.49
N SER A 956 1.46 -11.09 12.34
CA SER A 956 0.73 -11.96 11.42
C SER A 956 0.24 -13.25 12.08
N PHE A 957 0.99 -13.78 13.05
CA PHE A 957 0.54 -14.90 13.90
C PHE A 957 -0.41 -14.42 15.01
N LEU A 958 -0.09 -13.31 15.66
CA LEU A 958 -0.86 -12.77 16.79
C LEU A 958 -2.30 -12.42 16.43
N GLU A 959 -2.53 -11.86 15.25
CA GLU A 959 -3.85 -11.49 14.77
C GLU A 959 -4.83 -12.69 14.77
N HIS A 960 -4.35 -13.88 14.41
CA HIS A 960 -5.19 -15.08 14.43
C HIS A 960 -5.67 -15.41 15.85
N PHE A 961 -4.82 -15.26 16.85
CA PHE A 961 -5.17 -15.46 18.26
C PHE A 961 -6.07 -14.33 18.77
N TYR A 962 -5.81 -13.08 18.40
CA TYR A 962 -6.65 -11.94 18.75
C TYR A 962 -8.09 -12.14 18.24
N LYS A 963 -8.24 -12.49 16.95
CA LYS A 963 -9.54 -12.81 16.34
C LYS A 963 -10.22 -13.98 17.04
N HIS A 964 -9.46 -15.03 17.37
CA HIS A 964 -9.96 -16.20 18.10
C HIS A 964 -10.52 -15.85 19.49
N VAL A 965 -9.88 -14.94 20.22
CA VAL A 965 -10.35 -14.48 21.53
C VAL A 965 -11.60 -13.59 21.40
N MET A 966 -11.59 -12.66 20.46
CA MET A 966 -12.69 -11.70 20.30
C MET A 966 -13.97 -12.35 19.76
N LYS A 967 -13.86 -13.35 18.86
CA LYS A 967 -15.00 -14.03 18.21
C LYS A 967 -16.01 -13.01 17.65
N ASP A 968 -17.26 -13.10 18.08
CA ASP A 968 -18.37 -12.25 17.60
C ASP A 968 -18.43 -10.86 18.27
N LYS A 969 -17.53 -10.56 19.20
CA LYS A 969 -17.51 -9.24 19.81
C LYS A 969 -16.90 -8.26 18.82
N ALA A 970 -17.50 -7.08 18.64
CA ALA A 970 -16.96 -6.08 17.72
C ALA A 970 -15.51 -5.68 18.08
N TYR A 971 -14.63 -5.75 17.09
CA TYR A 971 -13.24 -5.29 17.15
C TYR A 971 -12.79 -4.73 15.81
N LEU A 972 -11.75 -3.92 15.82
CA LEU A 972 -11.06 -3.43 14.62
C LEU A 972 -9.59 -3.82 14.68
N ILE A 973 -9.05 -4.37 13.59
CA ILE A 973 -7.61 -4.50 13.40
C ILE A 973 -7.18 -3.46 12.37
N LEU A 974 -6.32 -2.55 12.81
CA LEU A 974 -5.77 -1.49 11.98
C LEU A 974 -4.32 -1.84 11.64
N GLU A 975 -4.07 -2.13 10.37
CA GLU A 975 -2.72 -2.34 9.84
C GLU A 975 -2.26 -1.08 9.11
N LEU A 976 -1.13 -0.52 9.55
CA LEU A 976 -0.50 0.65 8.95
C LEU A 976 0.78 0.26 8.20
N ASP A 977 1.31 1.19 7.42
CA ASP A 977 2.56 1.02 6.68
C ASP A 977 3.24 2.40 6.50
N GLU A 978 4.18 2.52 5.56
CA GLU A 978 4.92 3.76 5.23
C GLU A 978 4.06 4.97 4.77
N HIS A 979 2.75 4.78 4.57
CA HIS A 979 1.85 5.81 4.07
C HIS A 979 1.68 6.97 5.06
N SER A 980 1.56 8.18 4.53
CA SER A 980 1.28 9.39 5.31
C SER A 980 -0.20 9.78 5.35
N ALA A 981 -1.07 9.02 4.68
CA ALA A 981 -2.47 9.38 4.49
C ALA A 981 -3.40 8.80 5.57
N VAL A 982 -4.12 9.68 6.27
CA VAL A 982 -5.04 9.35 7.38
C VAL A 982 -6.45 8.95 6.90
N ALA A 983 -6.86 9.29 5.68
CA ALA A 983 -8.24 9.15 5.20
C ALA A 983 -8.81 7.72 5.27
N GLY A 984 -8.01 6.72 4.86
CA GLY A 984 -8.40 5.31 4.94
C GLY A 984 -8.57 4.83 6.38
N VAL A 985 -7.70 5.30 7.29
CA VAL A 985 -7.80 5.04 8.72
C VAL A 985 -9.09 5.64 9.30
N MET A 986 -9.38 6.91 8.99
CA MET A 986 -10.57 7.60 9.49
C MET A 986 -11.87 6.89 9.10
N THR A 987 -11.97 6.42 7.87
CA THR A 987 -13.17 5.69 7.40
C THR A 987 -13.39 4.41 8.22
N ARG A 988 -12.31 3.68 8.54
CA ARG A 988 -12.39 2.48 9.41
C ARG A 988 -12.75 2.84 10.85
N LEU A 989 -12.23 3.94 11.39
CA LEU A 989 -12.55 4.39 12.75
C LEU A 989 -14.02 4.84 12.88
N GLU A 990 -14.54 5.56 11.87
CA GLU A 990 -15.94 5.99 11.82
C GLU A 990 -16.89 4.79 11.67
N ALA A 991 -16.59 3.87 10.75
CA ALA A 991 -17.37 2.64 10.59
C ALA A 991 -17.35 1.80 11.88
N PHE A 992 -16.20 1.68 12.54
CA PHE A 992 -16.09 0.95 13.81
C PHE A 992 -16.88 1.61 14.93
N LYS A 993 -16.86 2.94 15.02
CA LYS A 993 -17.72 3.69 15.95
C LYS A 993 -19.20 3.35 15.73
N ASN A 994 -19.67 3.37 14.49
CA ASN A 994 -21.07 3.06 14.17
C ASN A 994 -21.42 1.60 14.53
N VAL A 995 -20.52 0.65 14.27
CA VAL A 995 -20.69 -0.75 14.69
C VAL A 995 -20.80 -0.88 16.21
N ILE A 996 -19.99 -0.15 16.98
CA ILE A 996 -20.06 -0.12 18.44
C ILE A 996 -21.42 0.42 18.91
N GLU A 997 -21.85 1.56 18.36
CA GLU A 997 -23.13 2.19 18.71
C GLU A 997 -24.31 1.25 18.42
N ASN A 998 -24.32 0.59 17.25
CA ASN A 998 -25.33 -0.40 16.88
C ASN A 998 -25.33 -1.62 17.81
N THR A 999 -24.13 -2.12 18.18
CA THR A 999 -23.98 -3.26 19.09
C THR A 999 -24.54 -2.93 20.47
N MET A 1000 -24.22 -1.76 21.02
CA MET A 1000 -24.73 -1.31 22.32
C MET A 1000 -26.25 -1.08 22.30
N GLN A 1001 -26.79 -0.59 21.20
CA GLN A 1001 -28.24 -0.41 21.05
C GLN A 1001 -28.96 -1.77 21.01
N LYS A 1002 -28.41 -2.75 20.29
CA LYS A 1002 -28.95 -4.10 20.25
C LYS A 1002 -28.97 -4.75 21.64
N GLU A 1003 -27.87 -4.68 22.38
CA GLU A 1003 -27.81 -5.25 23.74
C GLU A 1003 -28.87 -4.65 24.67
N LYS A 1004 -29.16 -3.34 24.55
CA LYS A 1004 -30.25 -2.70 25.30
C LYS A 1004 -31.62 -3.27 24.92
N ILE A 1005 -31.90 -3.45 23.63
CA ILE A 1005 -33.17 -4.01 23.14
C ILE A 1005 -33.34 -5.45 23.59
N ASP A 1006 -32.28 -6.27 23.50
CA ASP A 1006 -32.29 -7.67 23.93
C ASP A 1006 -32.58 -7.77 25.44
N GLN A 1007 -31.93 -6.94 26.27
CA GLN A 1007 -32.19 -6.88 27.72
C GLN A 1007 -33.60 -6.40 28.08
N GLU A 1008 -34.15 -5.42 27.36
CA GLU A 1008 -35.54 -4.98 27.54
C GLU A 1008 -36.54 -6.07 27.16
N THR A 1009 -36.24 -6.84 26.11
CA THR A 1009 -37.07 -7.95 25.65
C THR A 1009 -37.05 -9.09 26.67
N GLU A 1010 -35.87 -9.48 27.18
CA GLU A 1010 -35.75 -10.49 28.25
C GLU A 1010 -36.48 -10.06 29.53
N ARG A 1011 -36.39 -8.78 29.93
CA ARG A 1011 -37.16 -8.24 31.06
C ARG A 1011 -38.66 -8.28 30.84
N LYS A 1012 -39.14 -8.02 29.62
CA LYS A 1012 -40.57 -8.11 29.26
C LYS A 1012 -41.08 -9.55 29.16
N VAL A 1013 -40.20 -10.52 28.90
CA VAL A 1013 -40.55 -11.95 28.88
C VAL A 1013 -40.48 -12.57 30.29
N ALA A 1014 -39.63 -12.02 31.16
CA ALA A 1014 -39.51 -12.44 32.56
C ALA A 1014 -40.57 -11.83 33.50
N ASN A 1015 -41.13 -10.68 33.14
CA ASN A 1015 -42.29 -10.07 33.78
C ASN A 1015 -43.59 -10.55 33.14
#